data_AF-A0A8T0EUY0-F1
#
_entry.id   AF-A0A8T0EUY0-F1
#
_cell.length_a   1.000
_cell.length_b   1.000
_cell.length_c   1.000
_cell.angle_alpha   90.00
_cell.angle_beta   90.00
_cell.angle_gamma   90.00
#
_symmetry.space_group_name_H-M   'P 1'
#
loop_
_entity.id
_entity.type
_entity.pdbx_description
1 polymer ?
#
loop_
_entity_poly.entity_id
_entity_poly.type
_entity_poly.pdbx_seq_one_letter_code
_entity_poly.pdbx_strand_id
1 'polypeptide(L)'
;MQNTNPLHPIIPAVESFLKELQNIGIIKEYSLQAAELGSSKVKEFQSAFLKFSQKVNEALVLHNKTTENPDVEVSNVSEINSEHQPVEIEDNKNISNSKNLQQLQVDETEIKRRINAFLSGNEKSSERESAGKFFVSSASVVKAYLHRIEQVNPLINAVVDQRGAEALAEASSIDELIASGEKSEKELEREMPLLGVPFTVKEAISVAGLLFTTGVVSRRGMRATEDAEVIRLLRKAGAIPIAVTNTSEQCFWMETFNNLYGRTNNPYDLRRTAGGSSGGEGALLASAGSVIGVGNDIGGSIRMPSFFNGVFGHKPSRGIVPNRGHFPPTEHVLQQYIGTGPMCRYATDLKTMLRVMAGPNVNLLQLDKKVAMKNLKVFYMECDGDGNFTLPAATGVKKRRVRKVVSHFRKICDVPPQRVQIHGLKHGFKVWAHAVSAKVANVATVESRVFGDDPNVNVWKELFFSLFGWSDYSFPVVVTVIVEKYLAPKDKSVAEPFIRIQRQMEKDFQNLLQDDCVFIMPTMPEPAAFHYANILRAQNCGYVAVFNVLGLPATSCPVGLDDNGLPVGVQVIAGLRNDHLNMAVARELEREFGGWICPGPIVSSASVVKSLSSSNRAVNPLINAVVDQRGAEALAEASSIDELIASGEKSEKELELEMPLFWGSPSTVKEAINRCRWQKGAFWHLQDHIGVGNDFVEAFRMPPFLNGVFGQSH
;
A
#
# COMPACT_ATOMS: atom_id res chain seq x y z
N MET A 1 -19.72 31.00 -27.86
CA MET A 1 -18.39 30.52 -27.40
C MET A 1 -18.24 29.04 -27.76
N GLN A 2 -18.08 28.72 -29.05
CA GLN A 2 -18.27 27.34 -29.56
C GLN A 2 -17.09 26.77 -30.37
N ASN A 3 -15.92 27.41 -30.42
CA ASN A 3 -14.76 26.90 -31.21
C ASN A 3 -13.43 26.82 -30.42
N THR A 4 -13.45 26.95 -29.10
CA THR A 4 -12.22 26.93 -28.27
C THR A 4 -12.20 25.82 -27.23
N ASN A 5 -13.19 24.92 -27.22
CA ASN A 5 -13.20 23.78 -26.31
C ASN A 5 -12.50 22.58 -27.00
N PRO A 6 -11.34 22.10 -26.49
CA PRO A 6 -10.60 20.98 -27.08
C PRO A 6 -11.40 19.66 -27.12
N LEU A 7 -12.55 19.61 -26.45
CA LEU A 7 -13.46 18.46 -26.42
C LEU A 7 -14.51 18.46 -27.55
N HIS A 8 -14.67 19.55 -28.32
CA HIS A 8 -15.69 19.64 -29.38
C HIS A 8 -15.64 18.50 -30.43
N PRO A 9 -14.46 18.01 -30.88
CA PRO A 9 -14.39 16.97 -31.91
C PRO A 9 -14.89 15.60 -31.42
N ILE A 10 -14.82 15.33 -30.11
CA ILE A 10 -15.04 13.99 -29.54
C ILE A 10 -16.46 13.80 -28.97
N ILE A 11 -17.24 14.87 -28.82
CA ILE A 11 -18.63 14.84 -28.33
C ILE A 11 -19.49 13.80 -29.08
N PRO A 12 -19.46 13.72 -30.42
CA PRO A 12 -20.26 12.72 -31.16
C PRO A 12 -19.84 11.27 -30.87
N ALA A 13 -18.54 11.04 -30.60
CA ALA A 13 -18.04 9.71 -30.22
C ALA A 13 -18.54 9.32 -28.83
N VAL A 14 -18.57 10.27 -27.89
CA VAL A 14 -19.08 10.09 -26.52
C VAL A 14 -20.58 9.78 -26.53
N GLU A 15 -21.38 10.56 -27.26
CA GLU A 15 -22.82 10.33 -27.40
C GLU A 15 -23.11 8.95 -28.03
N SER A 16 -22.33 8.55 -29.04
CA SER A 16 -22.42 7.22 -29.65
C SER A 16 -22.11 6.11 -28.66
N PHE A 17 -21.08 6.27 -27.81
CA PHE A 17 -20.71 5.26 -26.83
C PHE A 17 -21.75 5.12 -25.71
N LEU A 18 -22.27 6.23 -25.19
CA LEU A 18 -23.34 6.22 -24.19
C LEU A 18 -24.61 5.54 -24.73
N LYS A 19 -24.93 5.75 -26.01
CA LYS A 19 -26.04 5.07 -26.70
C LYS A 19 -25.78 3.58 -26.89
N GLU A 20 -24.54 3.17 -27.15
CA GLU A 20 -24.15 1.76 -27.25
C GLU A 20 -24.22 1.05 -25.89
N LEU A 21 -23.80 1.72 -24.81
CA LEU A 21 -23.98 1.25 -23.43
C LEU A 21 -25.45 1.13 -23.03
N GLN A 22 -26.32 2.03 -23.52
CA GLN A 22 -27.77 1.89 -23.36
C GLN A 22 -28.32 0.67 -24.11
N ASN A 23 -27.87 0.45 -25.35
CA ASN A 23 -28.30 -0.67 -26.19
C ASN A 23 -27.86 -2.04 -25.64
N ILE A 24 -26.68 -2.14 -25.04
CA ILE A 24 -26.17 -3.37 -24.38
C ILE A 24 -26.89 -3.60 -23.02
N GLY A 25 -27.76 -2.67 -22.61
CA GLY A 25 -28.53 -2.76 -21.39
C GLY A 25 -27.69 -2.54 -20.13
N ILE A 26 -26.53 -1.88 -20.26
CA ILE A 26 -25.70 -1.44 -19.14
C ILE A 26 -26.31 -0.18 -18.52
N ILE A 27 -26.98 0.65 -19.33
CA ILE A 27 -27.69 1.86 -18.90
C ILE A 27 -29.17 1.72 -19.31
N LYS A 28 -30.08 1.61 -18.35
CA LYS A 28 -31.53 1.76 -18.57
C LYS A 28 -32.08 2.79 -17.59
N GLU A 29 -32.91 3.71 -18.08
CA GLU A 29 -33.67 4.74 -17.35
C GLU A 29 -33.34 4.85 -15.84
N TYR A 30 -32.35 5.69 -15.51
CA TYR A 30 -32.06 6.18 -14.15
C TYR A 30 -32.05 5.14 -13.01
N SER A 31 -31.75 3.87 -13.29
CA SER A 31 -31.51 2.84 -12.27
C SER A 31 -30.58 1.74 -12.79
N LEU A 32 -29.44 1.53 -12.11
CA LEU A 32 -28.61 0.36 -12.34
C LEU A 32 -29.19 -0.82 -11.55
N GLN A 33 -29.94 -1.70 -12.22
CA GLN A 33 -30.01 -3.09 -11.80
C GLN A 33 -28.79 -3.80 -12.38
N ALA A 34 -27.73 -3.95 -11.57
CA ALA A 34 -26.64 -4.87 -11.87
C ALA A 34 -27.14 -6.32 -11.68
N ALA A 35 -28.02 -6.76 -12.56
CA ALA A 35 -28.34 -8.16 -12.76
C ALA A 35 -27.28 -8.76 -13.69
N GLU A 36 -26.52 -9.73 -13.17
CA GLU A 36 -25.70 -10.72 -13.89
C GLU A 36 -25.21 -10.28 -15.28
N LEU A 37 -24.10 -9.55 -15.35
CA LEU A 37 -23.36 -9.40 -16.60
C LEU A 37 -22.67 -10.73 -16.91
N GLY A 38 -23.40 -11.62 -17.60
CA GLY A 38 -22.83 -12.84 -18.18
C GLY A 38 -21.65 -12.51 -19.12
N SER A 39 -20.78 -13.49 -19.37
CA SER A 39 -19.55 -13.33 -20.17
C SER A 39 -19.76 -12.73 -21.57
N SER A 40 -20.96 -12.84 -22.16
CA SER A 40 -21.34 -12.18 -23.42
C SER A 40 -21.35 -10.66 -23.32
N LYS A 41 -21.96 -10.11 -22.27
CA LYS A 41 -22.13 -8.65 -22.12
C LYS A 41 -20.81 -7.94 -21.76
N VAL A 42 -19.88 -8.64 -21.12
CA VAL A 42 -18.51 -8.14 -20.90
C VAL A 42 -17.77 -7.99 -22.24
N LYS A 43 -17.91 -8.96 -23.14
CA LYS A 43 -17.33 -8.86 -24.50
C LYS A 43 -17.99 -7.75 -25.32
N GLU A 44 -19.30 -7.56 -25.18
CA GLU A 44 -20.03 -6.47 -25.84
C GLU A 44 -19.60 -5.09 -25.31
N PHE A 45 -19.40 -4.94 -23.99
CA PHE A 45 -18.84 -3.72 -23.39
C PHE A 45 -17.42 -3.43 -23.90
N GLN A 46 -16.54 -4.44 -23.90
CA GLN A 46 -15.17 -4.32 -24.41
C GLN A 46 -15.16 -3.91 -25.90
N SER A 47 -16.07 -4.49 -26.70
CA SER A 47 -16.24 -4.15 -28.12
C SER A 47 -16.74 -2.72 -28.32
N ALA A 48 -17.77 -2.28 -27.58
CA ALA A 48 -18.27 -0.91 -27.62
C ALA A 48 -17.20 0.11 -27.20
N PHE A 49 -16.43 -0.21 -26.16
CA PHE A 49 -15.34 0.63 -25.69
C PHE A 49 -14.19 0.73 -26.71
N LEU A 50 -13.88 -0.35 -27.42
CA LEU A 50 -12.86 -0.35 -28.48
C LEU A 50 -13.28 0.53 -29.66
N LYS A 51 -14.54 0.44 -30.10
CA LYS A 51 -15.08 1.31 -31.17
C LYS A 51 -15.10 2.78 -30.75
N PHE A 52 -15.43 3.05 -29.48
CA PHE A 52 -15.37 4.40 -28.92
C PHE A 52 -13.96 4.96 -28.97
N SER A 53 -12.97 4.18 -28.50
CA SER A 53 -11.55 4.55 -28.54
C SER A 53 -11.07 4.87 -29.95
N GLN A 54 -11.46 4.05 -30.94
CA GLN A 54 -11.15 4.30 -32.36
C GLN A 54 -11.75 5.61 -32.87
N LYS A 55 -13.03 5.87 -32.61
CA LYS A 55 -13.71 7.11 -33.02
C LYS A 55 -13.12 8.37 -32.37
N VAL A 56 -12.69 8.26 -31.11
CA VAL A 56 -12.01 9.36 -30.41
C VAL A 56 -10.67 9.65 -31.07
N ASN A 57 -9.88 8.61 -31.36
CA ASN A 57 -8.60 8.78 -32.09
C ASN A 57 -8.81 9.38 -33.48
N GLU A 58 -9.81 8.91 -34.24
CA GLU A 58 -10.13 9.47 -35.56
C GLU A 58 -10.54 10.94 -35.48
N ALA A 59 -11.38 11.31 -34.51
CA ALA A 59 -11.83 12.69 -34.31
C ALA A 59 -10.68 13.63 -33.92
N LEU A 60 -9.74 13.16 -33.09
CA LEU A 60 -8.56 13.93 -32.70
C LEU A 60 -7.55 14.07 -33.84
N VAL A 61 -7.32 13.02 -34.63
CA VAL A 61 -6.47 13.07 -35.83
C VAL A 61 -7.06 14.01 -36.89
N LEU A 62 -8.38 13.99 -37.08
CA LEU A 62 -9.06 14.88 -38.03
C LEU A 62 -9.01 16.34 -37.57
N HIS A 63 -9.19 16.59 -36.26
CA HIS A 63 -9.08 17.92 -35.69
C HIS A 63 -7.67 18.51 -35.89
N ASN A 64 -6.63 17.73 -35.61
CA ASN A 64 -5.24 18.15 -35.80
C ASN A 64 -4.90 18.44 -37.27
N LYS A 65 -5.47 17.69 -38.23
CA LYS A 65 -5.32 17.97 -39.67
C LYS A 65 -6.03 19.25 -40.13
N THR A 66 -7.08 19.67 -39.43
CA THR A 66 -7.83 20.90 -39.75
C THR A 66 -7.29 22.16 -39.07
N THR A 67 -6.43 22.01 -38.07
CA THR A 67 -5.80 23.12 -37.33
C THR A 67 -4.36 23.40 -37.77
N GLU A 68 -3.74 22.54 -38.58
CA GLU A 68 -2.49 22.83 -39.30
C GLU A 68 -2.79 23.69 -40.55
N ASN A 69 -2.30 24.93 -40.53
CA ASN A 69 -2.42 25.90 -41.62
C ASN A 69 -1.53 25.48 -42.81
N PRO A 70 -1.99 25.50 -44.09
CA PRO A 70 -1.20 24.99 -45.22
C PRO A 70 -0.12 25.94 -45.76
N ASP A 71 -0.01 27.16 -45.25
CA ASP A 71 0.82 28.21 -45.87
C ASP A 71 1.91 28.74 -44.93
N VAL A 72 3.06 28.07 -44.85
CA VAL A 72 4.35 28.73 -44.58
C VAL A 72 5.46 27.98 -45.32
N GLU A 73 5.84 28.49 -46.51
CA GLU A 73 7.10 28.17 -47.18
C GLU A 73 8.29 28.64 -46.32
N VAL A 74 9.22 27.72 -46.06
CA VAL A 74 10.50 28.05 -45.41
C VAL A 74 11.39 28.71 -46.46
N SER A 75 11.62 30.02 -46.31
CA SER A 75 12.69 30.74 -47.01
C SER A 75 13.65 31.38 -45.99
N ASN A 76 14.95 31.19 -46.27
CA ASN A 76 16.11 31.64 -45.49
C ASN A 76 16.05 33.11 -45.08
N VAL A 77 16.42 33.44 -43.83
CA VAL A 77 17.25 34.62 -43.50
C VAL A 77 18.07 34.38 -42.22
N SER A 78 19.38 34.44 -42.41
CA SER A 78 20.43 34.66 -41.43
C SER A 78 20.50 36.14 -40.97
N GLU A 79 21.00 36.34 -39.74
CA GLU A 79 21.46 37.61 -39.13
C GLU A 79 20.38 38.54 -38.51
N ILE A 80 20.46 38.78 -37.19
CA ILE A 80 21.03 40.00 -36.56
C ILE A 80 20.83 39.95 -35.03
N ASN A 81 21.88 40.37 -34.33
CA ASN A 81 22.07 40.45 -32.87
C ASN A 81 21.21 41.52 -32.15
N SER A 82 21.31 41.42 -30.80
CA SER A 82 21.25 42.47 -29.75
C SER A 82 19.88 42.93 -29.23
N GLU A 83 19.60 42.69 -27.94
CA GLU A 83 19.86 43.64 -26.84
C GLU A 83 19.47 43.07 -25.44
N HIS A 84 20.42 43.16 -24.48
CA HIS A 84 20.30 43.40 -23.01
C HIS A 84 19.43 42.49 -22.11
N GLN A 85 19.79 42.05 -20.90
CA GLN A 85 20.99 42.06 -20.02
C GLN A 85 20.67 41.08 -18.85
N PRO A 86 21.63 40.33 -18.27
CA PRO A 86 21.42 39.49 -17.09
C PRO A 86 21.85 40.19 -15.78
N VAL A 87 21.11 39.94 -14.69
CA VAL A 87 21.46 40.37 -13.32
C VAL A 87 22.16 39.21 -12.59
N GLU A 88 23.38 39.48 -12.11
CA GLU A 88 24.24 38.60 -11.31
C GLU A 88 23.70 38.37 -9.89
N ILE A 89 23.94 37.18 -9.34
CA ILE A 89 23.95 36.94 -7.89
C ILE A 89 25.33 36.37 -7.54
N GLU A 90 26.01 37.08 -6.65
CA GLU A 90 27.39 36.88 -6.22
C GLU A 90 27.64 35.57 -5.46
N ASP A 91 28.76 34.94 -5.82
CA ASP A 91 29.50 33.99 -5.01
C ASP A 91 30.03 34.65 -3.72
N ASN A 92 29.85 34.01 -2.57
CA ASN A 92 30.70 34.28 -1.42
C ASN A 92 31.21 32.99 -0.76
N LYS A 93 32.48 32.71 -1.07
CA LYS A 93 33.35 31.76 -0.38
C LYS A 93 33.77 32.35 0.97
N ASN A 94 33.61 31.54 2.02
CA ASN A 94 34.50 31.37 3.18
C ASN A 94 33.68 31.15 4.46
N ILE A 95 33.76 29.95 5.03
CA ILE A 95 34.39 29.70 6.33
C ILE A 95 34.64 28.20 6.43
N SER A 96 35.88 27.82 6.16
CA SER A 96 36.50 26.62 6.66
C SER A 96 36.82 26.80 8.13
N ASN A 97 36.27 25.95 9.01
CA ASN A 97 36.90 25.60 10.28
C ASN A 97 36.37 24.24 10.77
N SER A 98 36.78 23.19 10.05
CA SER A 98 36.70 21.80 10.48
C SER A 98 37.96 21.45 11.29
N LYS A 99 37.91 21.61 12.61
CA LYS A 99 38.84 20.94 13.54
C LYS A 99 38.08 20.58 14.81
N ASN A 100 37.40 19.42 14.79
CA ASN A 100 37.14 18.51 15.93
C ASN A 100 36.09 17.44 15.58
N LEU A 101 36.26 16.76 14.44
CA LEU A 101 35.48 15.60 14.05
C LEU A 101 36.43 14.48 13.58
N GLN A 102 37.39 14.13 14.43
CA GLN A 102 38.16 12.89 14.31
C GLN A 102 38.51 12.38 15.71
N GLN A 103 37.70 11.44 16.22
CA GLN A 103 38.13 10.12 16.74
C GLN A 103 37.00 9.46 17.51
N LEU A 104 36.16 8.75 16.78
CA LEU A 104 35.52 7.51 17.24
C LEU A 104 35.70 6.53 16.08
N GLN A 105 36.91 5.97 15.98
CA GLN A 105 37.16 4.82 15.11
C GLN A 105 36.46 3.62 15.75
N VAL A 106 35.20 3.43 15.36
CA VAL A 106 34.51 2.17 15.57
C VAL A 106 35.09 1.18 14.58
N ASP A 107 35.64 0.07 15.06
CA ASP A 107 36.19 -0.99 14.23
C ASP A 107 35.06 -1.68 13.44
N GLU A 108 34.79 -1.14 12.25
CA GLU A 108 33.82 -1.68 11.30
C GLU A 108 34.07 -3.15 10.97
N THR A 109 35.31 -3.62 11.09
CA THR A 109 35.71 -4.99 10.77
C THR A 109 35.12 -5.98 11.77
N GLU A 110 35.13 -5.62 13.06
CA GLU A 110 34.61 -6.47 14.13
C GLU A 110 33.07 -6.49 14.15
N ILE A 111 32.43 -5.36 13.84
CA ILE A 111 30.97 -5.29 13.68
C ILE A 111 30.52 -6.15 12.48
N LYS A 112 31.22 -6.04 11.34
CA LYS A 112 30.94 -6.86 10.14
C LYS A 112 31.17 -8.35 10.42
N ARG A 113 32.22 -8.72 11.16
CA ARG A 113 32.51 -10.12 11.52
C ARG A 113 31.41 -10.72 12.40
N ARG A 114 30.90 -9.97 13.37
CA ARG A 114 29.90 -10.46 14.35
C ARG A 114 28.47 -10.44 13.82
N ILE A 115 28.10 -9.47 12.97
CA ILE A 115 26.81 -9.49 12.24
C ILE A 115 26.75 -10.71 11.30
N ASN A 116 27.85 -11.03 10.61
CA ASN A 116 27.89 -12.21 9.75
C ASN A 116 27.84 -13.53 10.55
N ALA A 117 28.39 -13.56 11.77
CA ALA A 117 28.25 -14.71 12.68
C ALA A 117 26.79 -14.91 13.13
N PHE A 118 26.11 -13.83 13.54
CA PHE A 118 24.69 -13.84 13.93
C PHE A 118 23.76 -14.32 12.81
N LEU A 119 24.03 -13.91 11.57
CA LEU A 119 23.22 -14.31 10.40
C LEU A 119 23.47 -15.75 9.94
N SER A 120 24.56 -16.40 10.37
CA SER A 120 24.97 -17.72 9.87
C SER A 120 24.45 -18.92 10.67
N GLY A 121 23.79 -18.69 11.82
CA GLY A 121 23.03 -19.72 12.55
C GLY A 121 23.84 -20.90 13.13
N ASN A 122 25.18 -20.91 13.03
CA ASN A 122 26.04 -22.03 13.42
C ASN A 122 26.85 -21.72 14.69
N GLU A 123 26.24 -21.78 15.89
CA GLU A 123 27.02 -21.94 17.12
C GLU A 123 26.39 -22.98 18.05
N LYS A 124 27.26 -23.87 18.56
CA LYS A 124 26.94 -24.92 19.52
C LYS A 124 26.62 -24.29 20.88
N SER A 125 25.71 -24.95 21.60
CA SER A 125 25.07 -24.49 22.84
C SER A 125 25.99 -24.08 24.00
N SER A 126 27.29 -24.38 23.97
CA SER A 126 28.24 -24.06 25.03
C SER A 126 28.92 -22.68 24.90
N GLU A 127 28.83 -22.00 23.76
CA GLU A 127 29.40 -20.64 23.56
C GLU A 127 28.37 -19.51 23.83
N ARG A 128 27.08 -19.86 24.01
CA ARG A 128 26.04 -18.89 24.38
C ARG A 128 26.20 -18.30 25.78
N GLU A 129 26.89 -18.97 26.68
CA GLU A 129 27.10 -18.48 28.06
C GLU A 129 28.33 -17.55 28.19
N SER A 130 29.25 -17.55 27.22
CA SER A 130 30.44 -16.68 27.21
C SER A 130 30.32 -15.46 26.28
N ALA A 131 29.30 -15.40 25.42
CA ALA A 131 28.97 -14.20 24.64
C ALA A 131 28.23 -13.19 25.53
N GLY A 132 28.97 -12.25 26.13
CA GLY A 132 28.41 -11.14 26.89
C GLY A 132 27.26 -10.46 26.15
N LYS A 133 26.21 -10.04 26.87
CA LYS A 133 25.02 -9.32 26.34
C LYS A 133 25.46 -8.35 25.24
N PHE A 134 25.11 -8.65 23.98
CA PHE A 134 25.33 -7.74 22.87
C PHE A 134 24.43 -6.52 23.07
N PHE A 135 25.02 -5.38 23.44
CA PHE A 135 24.31 -4.10 23.46
C PHE A 135 24.26 -3.55 22.04
N VAL A 136 23.07 -3.51 21.45
CA VAL A 136 22.81 -2.80 20.18
C VAL A 136 22.21 -1.45 20.53
N SER A 137 22.82 -0.37 20.03
CA SER A 137 22.32 0.99 20.27
C SER A 137 21.06 1.30 19.46
N SER A 138 20.20 2.16 19.98
CA SER A 138 18.99 2.64 19.31
C SER A 138 19.35 3.28 17.97
N ALA A 139 20.43 4.07 17.92
CA ALA A 139 20.91 4.68 16.68
C ALA A 139 21.29 3.62 15.63
N SER A 140 21.90 2.51 16.05
CA SER A 140 22.22 1.39 15.14
C SER A 140 20.97 0.71 14.61
N VAL A 141 19.96 0.51 15.46
CA VAL A 141 18.67 -0.07 15.07
C VAL A 141 17.96 0.84 14.05
N VAL A 142 17.79 2.13 14.35
CA VAL A 142 17.14 3.09 13.45
C VAL A 142 17.88 3.16 12.11
N LYS A 143 19.22 3.26 12.12
CA LYS A 143 20.03 3.28 10.90
C LYS A 143 19.82 2.03 10.05
N ALA A 144 19.69 0.85 10.66
CA ALA A 144 19.44 -0.39 9.94
C ALA A 144 18.08 -0.40 9.23
N TYR A 145 17.02 0.11 9.86
CA TYR A 145 15.70 0.21 9.22
C TYR A 145 15.67 1.27 8.12
N LEU A 146 16.27 2.44 8.33
CA LEU A 146 16.39 3.47 7.29
C LEU A 146 17.11 2.91 6.05
N HIS A 147 18.23 2.20 6.25
CA HIS A 147 18.94 1.56 5.15
C HIS A 147 18.10 0.49 4.45
N ARG A 148 17.31 -0.29 5.19
CA ARG A 148 16.41 -1.27 4.59
C ARG A 148 15.30 -0.60 3.77
N ILE A 149 14.76 0.52 4.23
CA ILE A 149 13.77 1.33 3.48
C ILE A 149 14.37 1.77 2.15
N GLU A 150 15.60 2.31 2.13
CA GLU A 150 16.30 2.73 0.92
C GLU A 150 16.40 1.60 -0.12
N GLN A 151 16.65 0.36 0.33
CA GLN A 151 16.76 -0.80 -0.55
C GLN A 151 15.43 -1.24 -1.16
N VAL A 152 14.34 -1.21 -0.40
CA VAL A 152 13.07 -1.84 -0.81
C VAL A 152 12.08 -0.85 -1.40
N ASN A 153 12.08 0.40 -0.95
CA ASN A 153 11.06 1.38 -1.34
C ASN A 153 11.01 1.66 -2.85
N PRO A 154 12.15 1.70 -3.60
CA PRO A 154 12.09 1.88 -5.06
C PRO A 154 11.29 0.81 -5.80
N LEU A 155 11.13 -0.39 -5.22
CA LEU A 155 10.38 -1.50 -5.83
C LEU A 155 8.90 -1.49 -5.42
N ILE A 156 8.63 -1.21 -4.15
CA ILE A 156 7.29 -1.36 -3.56
C ILE A 156 6.52 -0.05 -3.44
N ASN A 157 7.19 1.11 -3.50
CA ASN A 157 6.62 2.45 -3.35
C ASN A 157 5.66 2.55 -2.15
N ALA A 158 6.19 2.21 -0.97
CA ALA A 158 5.45 2.12 0.29
C ALA A 158 5.65 3.34 1.19
N VAL A 159 6.79 4.04 1.14
CA VAL A 159 7.11 5.23 1.94
C VAL A 159 6.96 6.48 1.07
N VAL A 160 6.27 7.50 1.61
CA VAL A 160 6.01 8.78 0.91
C VAL A 160 6.80 9.94 1.50
N ASP A 161 7.16 9.87 2.79
CA ASP A 161 8.02 10.84 3.47
C ASP A 161 8.72 10.20 4.67
N GLN A 162 9.88 10.72 5.06
CA GLN A 162 10.74 10.15 6.10
C GLN A 162 11.45 11.23 6.93
N ARG A 163 11.79 10.89 8.18
CA ARG A 163 12.45 11.79 9.15
C ARG A 163 13.78 11.23 9.65
N GLY A 164 14.64 10.83 8.72
CA GLY A 164 15.85 10.05 9.03
C GLY A 164 16.82 10.77 9.97
N ALA A 165 17.07 12.06 9.76
CA ALA A 165 17.99 12.84 10.59
C ALA A 165 17.46 13.02 12.02
N GLU A 166 16.18 13.40 12.15
CA GLU A 166 15.52 13.59 13.43
C GLU A 166 15.38 12.27 14.19
N ALA A 167 15.06 11.17 13.49
CA ALA A 167 14.97 9.84 14.09
C ALA A 167 16.34 9.36 14.62
N LEU A 168 17.43 9.63 13.91
CA LEU A 168 18.78 9.30 14.37
C LEU A 168 19.21 10.16 15.57
N ALA A 169 18.84 11.43 15.58
CA ALA A 169 19.08 12.31 16.73
C ALA A 169 18.30 11.83 17.97
N GLU A 170 17.01 11.52 17.83
CA GLU A 170 16.18 10.94 18.91
C GLU A 170 16.77 9.62 19.43
N ALA A 171 17.22 8.75 18.53
CA ALA A 171 17.85 7.50 18.89
C ALA A 171 19.17 7.71 19.67
N SER A 172 19.98 8.68 19.25
CA SER A 172 21.25 9.02 19.92
C SER A 172 21.00 9.56 21.33
N SER A 173 19.99 10.42 21.52
CA SER A 173 19.60 10.90 22.85
C SER A 173 19.09 9.79 23.78
N ILE A 174 18.43 8.77 23.22
CA ILE A 174 18.03 7.58 23.99
C ILE A 174 19.27 6.78 24.43
N ASP A 175 20.25 6.63 23.54
CA ASP A 175 21.50 5.93 23.88
C ASP A 175 22.29 6.68 24.96
N GLU A 176 22.31 8.02 24.93
CA GLU A 176 22.87 8.87 25.98
C GLU A 176 22.14 8.72 27.32
N LEU A 177 20.79 8.66 27.32
CA LEU A 177 19.99 8.43 28.53
C LEU A 177 20.26 7.05 29.15
N ILE A 178 20.44 6.02 28.33
CA ILE A 178 20.79 4.68 28.83
C ILE A 178 22.21 4.71 29.42
N ALA A 179 23.15 5.38 28.75
CA ALA A 179 24.54 5.48 29.18
C ALA A 179 24.73 6.32 30.46
N SER A 180 23.90 7.35 30.68
CA SER A 180 23.97 8.20 31.87
C SER A 180 23.60 7.46 33.15
N GLY A 181 22.80 6.40 33.04
CA GLY A 181 22.32 5.63 34.19
C GLY A 181 21.34 6.41 35.09
N GLU A 182 20.83 7.54 34.61
CA GLU A 182 19.86 8.38 35.36
C GLU A 182 18.58 7.63 35.71
N LYS A 183 18.19 6.66 34.88
CA LYS A 183 17.05 5.77 35.10
C LYS A 183 17.53 4.31 35.14
N SER A 184 17.00 3.55 36.08
CA SER A 184 17.23 2.10 36.12
C SER A 184 16.53 1.40 34.95
N GLU A 185 17.02 0.22 34.57
CA GLU A 185 16.42 -0.63 33.51
C GLU A 185 14.93 -0.90 33.76
N LYS A 186 14.52 -1.10 35.02
CA LYS A 186 13.11 -1.31 35.40
C LYS A 186 12.25 -0.06 35.25
N GLU A 187 12.82 1.13 35.49
CA GLU A 187 12.10 2.39 35.28
C GLU A 187 11.93 2.65 33.79
N LEU A 188 12.98 2.42 33.00
CA LEU A 188 12.93 2.51 31.53
C LEU A 188 11.89 1.54 30.95
N GLU A 189 11.89 0.27 31.36
CA GLU A 189 10.91 -0.72 30.89
C GLU A 189 9.46 -0.32 31.23
N ARG A 190 9.23 0.22 32.43
CA ARG A 190 7.90 0.63 32.89
C ARG A 190 7.39 1.88 32.17
N GLU A 191 8.26 2.88 31.98
CA GLU A 191 7.87 4.19 31.45
C GLU A 191 7.95 4.27 29.93
N MET A 192 8.91 3.55 29.34
CA MET A 192 9.24 3.54 27.92
C MET A 192 9.35 2.10 27.40
N PRO A 193 8.24 1.34 27.38
CA PRO A 193 8.24 -0.07 26.98
C PRO A 193 8.61 -0.32 25.50
N LEU A 194 8.76 0.74 24.70
CA LEU A 194 9.18 0.71 23.30
C LEU A 194 10.43 1.56 23.07
N LEU A 195 11.26 1.77 24.09
CA LEU A 195 12.47 2.59 24.04
C LEU A 195 13.36 2.21 22.85
N GLY A 196 13.62 3.18 21.98
CA GLY A 196 14.51 3.04 20.82
C GLY A 196 13.91 2.23 19.66
N VAL A 197 12.65 1.78 19.75
CA VAL A 197 12.01 0.96 18.71
C VAL A 197 11.54 1.85 17.55
N PRO A 198 12.05 1.67 16.32
CA PRO A 198 11.56 2.41 15.16
C PRO A 198 10.18 1.90 14.73
N PHE A 199 9.34 2.82 14.27
CA PHE A 199 8.03 2.48 13.73
C PHE A 199 7.60 3.38 12.57
N THR A 200 6.65 2.89 11.78
CA THR A 200 6.09 3.60 10.63
C THR A 200 4.60 3.86 10.82
N VAL A 201 4.09 4.85 10.09
CA VAL A 201 2.73 5.34 10.26
C VAL A 201 2.07 5.52 8.90
N LYS A 202 0.86 4.98 8.73
CA LYS A 202 0.04 5.32 7.56
C LYS A 202 -0.15 6.83 7.47
N GLU A 203 0.17 7.46 6.33
CA GLU A 203 0.14 8.92 6.13
C GLU A 203 -1.23 9.56 6.47
N ALA A 204 -2.32 8.80 6.43
CA ALA A 204 -3.63 9.23 6.90
C ALA A 204 -3.71 9.56 8.41
N ILE A 205 -2.64 9.30 9.18
CA ILE A 205 -2.49 9.58 10.61
C ILE A 205 -1.37 10.60 10.76
N SER A 206 -1.64 11.71 11.43
CA SER A 206 -0.72 12.84 11.50
C SER A 206 0.53 12.51 12.33
N VAL A 207 1.70 12.79 11.76
CA VAL A 207 3.00 12.75 12.44
C VAL A 207 3.64 14.12 12.20
N ALA A 208 3.90 14.86 13.28
CA ALA A 208 4.37 16.23 13.21
C ALA A 208 5.62 16.36 12.32
N GLY A 209 5.56 17.29 11.37
CA GLY A 209 6.63 17.56 10.41
C GLY A 209 6.62 16.69 9.16
N LEU A 210 5.93 15.53 9.13
CA LEU A 210 5.83 14.67 7.95
C LEU A 210 4.62 15.02 7.06
N LEU A 211 4.65 14.58 5.80
CA LEU A 211 3.52 14.72 4.87
C LEU A 211 2.21 14.17 5.44
N PHE A 212 1.11 14.88 5.16
CA PHE A 212 -0.25 14.60 5.64
C PHE A 212 -1.28 14.92 4.55
N THR A 213 -1.06 14.40 3.36
CA THR A 213 -1.85 14.66 2.16
C THR A 213 -2.99 13.65 1.97
N THR A 214 -2.81 12.43 2.49
CA THR A 214 -3.70 11.26 2.28
C THR A 214 -3.88 10.93 0.79
N GLY A 215 -2.82 11.13 0.00
CA GLY A 215 -2.80 10.85 -1.44
C GLY A 215 -3.65 11.79 -2.30
N VAL A 216 -4.13 12.92 -1.76
CA VAL A 216 -4.96 13.88 -2.50
C VAL A 216 -4.10 14.91 -3.20
N VAL A 217 -4.28 15.09 -4.51
CA VAL A 217 -3.43 15.99 -5.33
C VAL A 217 -3.50 17.44 -4.86
N SER A 218 -4.69 17.96 -4.55
CA SER A 218 -4.87 19.33 -4.02
C SER A 218 -4.24 19.53 -2.64
N ARG A 219 -3.84 18.45 -1.95
CA ARG A 219 -3.16 18.47 -0.66
C ARG A 219 -1.65 18.31 -0.77
N ARG A 220 -1.08 18.34 -1.99
CA ARG A 220 0.36 18.17 -2.23
C ARG A 220 1.19 19.10 -1.33
N GLY A 221 2.21 18.53 -0.69
CA GLY A 221 3.13 19.27 0.17
C GLY A 221 2.59 19.62 1.56
N MET A 222 1.32 19.36 1.87
CA MET A 222 0.81 19.58 3.22
C MET A 222 1.49 18.66 4.23
N ARG A 223 1.94 19.26 5.33
CA ARG A 223 2.60 18.58 6.45
C ARG A 223 1.73 18.68 7.70
N ALA A 224 1.78 17.65 8.54
CA ALA A 224 1.12 17.67 9.82
C ALA A 224 1.83 18.63 10.78
N THR A 225 1.06 19.46 11.48
CA THR A 225 1.56 20.38 12.51
C THR A 225 1.65 19.73 13.88
N GLU A 226 0.83 18.71 14.15
CA GLU A 226 0.80 17.96 15.41
C GLU A 226 0.74 16.45 15.19
N ASP A 227 1.32 15.72 16.15
CA ASP A 227 1.17 14.26 16.23
C ASP A 227 -0.29 13.91 16.54
N ALA A 228 -0.79 12.88 15.86
CA ALA A 228 -2.01 12.22 16.26
C ALA A 228 -1.85 11.66 17.69
N GLU A 229 -2.96 11.53 18.42
CA GLU A 229 -2.90 11.14 19.83
C GLU A 229 -2.18 9.79 20.04
N VAL A 230 -2.40 8.84 19.13
CA VAL A 230 -1.74 7.54 19.15
C VAL A 230 -0.22 7.62 18.93
N ILE A 231 0.23 8.58 18.11
CA ILE A 231 1.66 8.81 17.81
C ILE A 231 2.33 9.45 19.01
N ARG A 232 1.66 10.42 19.64
CA ARG A 232 2.11 11.02 20.91
C ARG A 232 2.29 9.97 22.01
N LEU A 233 1.36 9.01 22.12
CA LEU A 233 1.46 7.90 23.08
C LEU A 233 2.64 6.98 22.78
N LEU A 234 2.88 6.63 21.51
CA LEU A 234 4.01 5.80 21.09
C LEU A 234 5.36 6.48 21.34
N ARG A 235 5.49 7.76 21.00
CA ARG A 235 6.70 8.55 21.29
C ARG A 235 6.97 8.67 22.78
N LYS A 236 5.92 8.91 23.57
CA LYS A 236 6.02 8.91 25.04
C LYS A 236 6.50 7.56 25.60
N ALA A 237 6.15 6.46 24.95
CA ALA A 237 6.64 5.12 25.29
C ALA A 237 8.06 4.82 24.77
N GLY A 238 8.75 5.81 24.20
CA GLY A 238 10.13 5.71 23.73
C GLY A 238 10.29 5.23 22.29
N ALA A 239 9.19 5.01 21.55
CA ALA A 239 9.23 4.60 20.15
C ALA A 239 9.57 5.78 19.23
N ILE A 240 10.27 5.51 18.12
CA ILE A 240 10.79 6.53 17.20
C ILE A 240 10.07 6.41 15.85
N PRO A 241 9.22 7.38 15.44
CA PRO A 241 8.65 7.35 14.11
C PRO A 241 9.75 7.66 13.09
N ILE A 242 9.88 6.83 12.05
CA ILE A 242 10.93 6.99 11.03
C ILE A 242 10.39 7.41 9.66
N ALA A 243 9.14 7.07 9.33
CA ALA A 243 8.53 7.36 8.04
C ALA A 243 6.99 7.31 8.09
N VAL A 244 6.36 8.00 7.13
CA VAL A 244 4.95 7.81 6.79
C VAL A 244 4.80 7.00 5.50
N THR A 245 3.81 6.12 5.49
CA THR A 245 3.58 5.19 4.36
C THR A 245 2.38 5.57 3.51
N ASN A 246 2.46 5.17 2.25
CA ASN A 246 1.47 5.43 1.23
C ASN A 246 0.10 4.82 1.61
N THR A 247 -0.96 5.50 1.18
CA THR A 247 -2.34 5.09 1.42
C THR A 247 -3.18 5.23 0.14
N SER A 248 -4.29 4.50 0.04
CA SER A 248 -5.24 4.80 -1.03
C SER A 248 -5.76 6.23 -0.86
N GLU A 249 -6.06 6.92 -1.96
CA GLU A 249 -6.59 8.28 -1.91
C GLU A 249 -7.77 8.39 -0.92
N GLN A 250 -7.63 9.29 0.07
CA GLN A 250 -8.57 9.52 1.17
C GLN A 250 -9.01 8.28 1.95
N CYS A 251 -8.24 7.20 1.90
CA CYS A 251 -8.57 5.90 2.49
C CYS A 251 -9.81 5.20 1.91
N PHE A 252 -10.34 5.64 0.75
CA PHE A 252 -11.60 5.14 0.19
C PHE A 252 -11.49 3.87 -0.67
N TRP A 253 -10.29 3.32 -0.87
CA TRP A 253 -10.10 2.16 -1.73
C TRP A 253 -9.31 1.01 -1.08
N MET A 254 -9.60 -0.20 -1.53
CA MET A 254 -9.00 -1.44 -1.04
C MET A 254 -7.68 -1.82 -1.70
N GLU A 255 -7.19 -1.00 -2.65
CA GLU A 255 -5.80 -1.04 -3.13
C GLU A 255 -5.14 0.30 -2.82
N THR A 256 -3.91 0.28 -2.30
CA THR A 256 -3.11 1.51 -2.10
C THR A 256 -2.63 2.04 -3.45
N PHE A 257 -3.43 2.95 -3.99
CA PHE A 257 -3.15 3.75 -5.18
C PHE A 257 -3.75 5.14 -5.00
N ASN A 258 -3.01 6.16 -5.43
CA ASN A 258 -3.47 7.52 -5.56
C ASN A 258 -2.67 8.24 -6.66
N ASN A 259 -3.18 9.36 -7.17
CA ASN A 259 -2.55 10.07 -8.27
C ASN A 259 -1.34 10.93 -7.84
N LEU A 260 -1.15 11.12 -6.52
CA LEU A 260 -0.06 11.94 -5.98
C LEU A 260 1.27 11.18 -5.89
N TYR A 261 1.25 9.98 -5.30
CA TYR A 261 2.41 9.13 -5.03
C TYR A 261 2.44 7.88 -5.90
N GLY A 262 1.34 7.58 -6.60
CA GLY A 262 1.19 6.36 -7.37
C GLY A 262 0.81 5.16 -6.49
N ARG A 263 1.22 3.98 -6.94
CA ARG A 263 0.79 2.68 -6.43
C ARG A 263 1.81 2.06 -5.50
N THR A 264 1.36 1.42 -4.43
CA THR A 264 2.16 0.48 -3.65
C THR A 264 1.99 -0.95 -4.18
N ASN A 265 3.11 -1.66 -4.36
CA ASN A 265 3.14 -3.04 -4.86
C ASN A 265 3.35 -4.04 -3.73
N ASN A 266 2.81 -5.25 -3.90
CA ASN A 266 3.02 -6.34 -2.95
C ASN A 266 4.46 -6.89 -3.04
N PRO A 267 5.21 -7.02 -1.93
CA PRO A 267 6.60 -7.43 -2.00
C PRO A 267 6.81 -8.91 -2.35
N TYR A 268 5.78 -9.77 -2.26
CA TYR A 268 5.85 -11.16 -2.70
C TYR A 268 5.65 -11.31 -4.22
N ASP A 269 4.98 -10.34 -4.86
CA ASP A 269 4.80 -10.27 -6.32
C ASP A 269 4.41 -8.83 -6.70
N LEU A 270 5.36 -8.10 -7.32
CA LEU A 270 5.20 -6.67 -7.62
C LEU A 270 4.06 -6.35 -8.61
N ARG A 271 3.42 -7.37 -9.21
CA ARG A 271 2.26 -7.20 -10.10
C ARG A 271 0.93 -7.21 -9.34
N ARG A 272 0.97 -7.40 -8.02
CA ARG A 272 -0.21 -7.64 -7.17
C ARG A 272 -0.39 -6.55 -6.13
N THR A 273 -1.65 -6.41 -5.70
CA THR A 273 -2.03 -5.43 -4.68
C THR A 273 -1.37 -5.71 -3.33
N ALA A 274 -0.88 -4.66 -2.68
CA ALA A 274 -0.54 -4.67 -1.26
C ALA A 274 -1.78 -4.56 -0.35
N GLY A 275 -2.98 -4.46 -0.93
CA GLY A 275 -4.21 -4.13 -0.20
C GLY A 275 -4.33 -2.65 0.10
N GLY A 276 -5.38 -2.29 0.83
CA GLY A 276 -5.68 -0.92 1.17
C GLY A 276 -6.69 -0.82 2.31
N SER A 277 -6.79 0.34 2.94
CA SER A 277 -6.05 1.56 2.59
C SER A 277 -4.65 1.67 3.22
N SER A 278 -4.24 0.76 4.10
CA SER A 278 -2.90 0.75 4.73
C SER A 278 -1.90 -0.19 4.03
N GLY A 279 -1.96 -0.25 2.69
CA GLY A 279 -1.09 -1.10 1.88
C GLY A 279 0.40 -0.74 1.98
N GLY A 280 0.74 0.54 2.13
CA GLY A 280 2.10 1.01 2.39
C GLY A 280 2.70 0.37 3.65
N GLU A 281 2.00 0.48 4.79
CA GLU A 281 2.41 -0.19 6.04
C GLU A 281 2.58 -1.70 5.86
N GLY A 282 1.60 -2.37 5.25
CA GLY A 282 1.64 -3.81 5.03
C GLY A 282 2.86 -4.24 4.19
N ALA A 283 3.10 -3.57 3.07
CA ALA A 283 4.21 -3.87 2.17
C ALA A 283 5.57 -3.59 2.82
N LEU A 284 5.68 -2.50 3.59
CA LEU A 284 6.93 -2.11 4.24
C LEU A 284 7.31 -3.06 5.38
N LEU A 285 6.33 -3.42 6.23
CA LEU A 285 6.51 -4.43 7.28
C LEU A 285 6.93 -5.77 6.66
N ALA A 286 6.24 -6.21 5.61
CA ALA A 286 6.58 -7.46 4.95
C ALA A 286 7.98 -7.46 4.34
N SER A 287 8.44 -6.31 3.84
CA SER A 287 9.77 -6.11 3.27
C SER A 287 10.87 -5.93 4.31
N ALA A 288 10.56 -6.04 5.61
CA ALA A 288 11.46 -5.76 6.72
C ALA A 288 11.94 -4.30 6.80
N GLY A 289 11.30 -3.37 6.10
CA GLY A 289 11.58 -1.93 6.19
C GLY A 289 11.00 -1.27 7.45
N SER A 290 10.18 -2.01 8.20
CA SER A 290 9.66 -1.64 9.52
C SER A 290 9.42 -2.91 10.35
N VAL A 291 9.29 -2.78 11.67
CA VAL A 291 8.97 -3.90 12.59
C VAL A 291 7.57 -3.80 13.17
N ILE A 292 7.17 -2.58 13.50
CA ILE A 292 5.85 -2.21 13.99
C ILE A 292 5.35 -0.99 13.22
N GLY A 293 4.06 -0.96 12.96
CA GLY A 293 3.41 0.07 12.17
C GLY A 293 2.04 0.43 12.72
N VAL A 294 1.55 1.61 12.34
CA VAL A 294 0.24 2.11 12.75
C VAL A 294 -0.66 2.29 11.53
N GLY A 295 -1.79 1.59 11.53
CA GLY A 295 -2.84 1.75 10.53
C GLY A 295 -4.17 2.16 11.15
N ASN A 296 -5.15 2.44 10.30
CA ASN A 296 -6.55 2.64 10.70
C ASN A 296 -7.50 1.87 9.78
N ASP A 297 -8.58 1.36 10.36
CA ASP A 297 -9.47 0.36 9.78
C ASP A 297 -10.94 0.76 10.02
N ILE A 298 -11.66 1.10 8.94
CA ILE A 298 -13.12 1.32 8.94
C ILE A 298 -13.88 0.23 8.16
N GLY A 299 -13.20 -0.48 7.27
CA GLY A 299 -13.75 -1.49 6.39
C GLY A 299 -12.79 -2.64 6.08
N GLY A 300 -11.81 -2.87 6.94
CA GLY A 300 -10.74 -3.86 6.75
C GLY A 300 -9.35 -3.29 6.54
N SER A 301 -9.16 -1.98 6.58
CA SER A 301 -7.92 -1.31 6.12
C SER A 301 -6.67 -1.59 6.96
N ILE A 302 -6.75 -2.32 8.07
CA ILE A 302 -5.58 -2.93 8.75
C ILE A 302 -5.47 -4.40 8.33
N ARG A 303 -6.56 -5.15 8.51
CA ARG A 303 -6.56 -6.61 8.37
C ARG A 303 -6.34 -7.09 6.93
N MET A 304 -6.87 -6.38 5.94
CA MET A 304 -6.74 -6.73 4.53
C MET A 304 -5.31 -6.52 4.02
N PRO A 305 -4.66 -5.35 4.22
CA PRO A 305 -3.23 -5.21 3.96
C PRO A 305 -2.38 -6.22 4.72
N SER A 306 -2.65 -6.45 6.01
CA SER A 306 -1.91 -7.45 6.79
C SER A 306 -2.01 -8.85 6.19
N PHE A 307 -3.21 -9.26 5.77
CA PHE A 307 -3.43 -10.54 5.09
C PHE A 307 -2.64 -10.64 3.77
N PHE A 308 -2.72 -9.64 2.89
CA PHE A 308 -2.05 -9.71 1.58
C PHE A 308 -0.53 -9.65 1.66
N ASN A 309 0.02 -9.05 2.71
CA ASN A 309 1.47 -8.93 2.90
C ASN A 309 2.01 -9.92 3.95
N GLY A 310 1.18 -10.82 4.48
CA GLY A 310 1.65 -11.87 5.39
C GLY A 310 2.20 -11.35 6.71
N VAL A 311 1.63 -10.27 7.24
CA VAL A 311 1.99 -9.68 8.54
C VAL A 311 0.78 -9.71 9.45
N PHE A 312 0.98 -9.49 10.75
CA PHE A 312 -0.12 -9.40 11.69
C PHE A 312 -0.74 -8.00 11.66
N GLY A 313 -2.06 -7.92 11.82
CA GLY A 313 -2.77 -6.65 11.90
C GLY A 313 -3.98 -6.77 12.82
N HIS A 314 -4.04 -5.91 13.82
CA HIS A 314 -5.11 -5.93 14.81
C HIS A 314 -5.95 -4.67 14.71
N LYS A 315 -7.25 -4.86 14.47
CA LYS A 315 -8.27 -3.84 14.66
C LYS A 315 -8.83 -3.98 16.08
N PRO A 316 -8.56 -3.03 16.99
CA PRO A 316 -9.01 -3.12 18.38
C PRO A 316 -10.52 -3.10 18.54
N SER A 317 -10.98 -3.44 19.73
CA SER A 317 -12.35 -3.17 20.16
C SER A 317 -12.70 -1.70 19.98
N ARG A 318 -13.95 -1.43 19.61
CA ARG A 318 -14.46 -0.08 19.41
C ARG A 318 -14.18 0.82 20.63
N GLY A 319 -13.65 2.01 20.35
CA GLY A 319 -13.44 3.05 21.36
C GLY A 319 -12.22 2.85 22.27
N ILE A 320 -11.39 1.82 22.03
CA ILE A 320 -10.19 1.58 22.81
C ILE A 320 -9.05 2.52 22.43
N VAL A 321 -8.67 2.55 21.15
CA VAL A 321 -7.61 3.42 20.66
C VAL A 321 -8.22 4.73 20.16
N PRO A 322 -7.70 5.90 20.56
CA PRO A 322 -8.19 7.19 20.09
C PRO A 322 -7.90 7.39 18.60
N ASN A 323 -8.86 7.96 17.88
CA ASN A 323 -8.77 8.23 16.44
C ASN A 323 -8.47 9.72 16.13
N ARG A 324 -8.08 10.54 17.12
CA ARG A 324 -7.75 11.96 16.88
C ARG A 324 -6.47 12.07 16.04
N GLY A 325 -6.47 12.98 15.08
CA GLY A 325 -5.31 13.27 14.22
C GLY A 325 -5.26 12.42 12.96
N HIS A 326 -6.42 12.08 12.37
CA HIS A 326 -6.47 11.33 11.12
C HIS A 326 -7.29 12.09 10.05
N PHE A 327 -6.98 11.84 8.78
CA PHE A 327 -7.67 12.43 7.64
C PHE A 327 -8.17 11.34 6.66
N PRO A 328 -9.41 11.43 6.16
CA PRO A 328 -10.40 12.49 6.40
C PRO A 328 -10.92 12.50 7.85
N PRO A 329 -11.19 13.67 8.44
CA PRO A 329 -11.75 13.74 9.78
C PRO A 329 -13.14 13.10 9.75
N THR A 330 -13.40 12.25 10.72
CA THR A 330 -14.67 11.53 10.80
C THR A 330 -15.57 12.11 11.86
N GLU A 331 -16.81 12.35 11.46
CA GLU A 331 -17.88 12.82 12.34
C GLU A 331 -18.29 11.75 13.35
N HIS A 332 -18.94 12.17 14.44
CA HIS A 332 -19.12 11.40 15.67
C HIS A 332 -19.65 9.97 15.49
N VAL A 333 -20.60 9.73 14.56
CA VAL A 333 -21.16 8.40 14.33
C VAL A 333 -20.15 7.46 13.66
N LEU A 334 -19.31 7.94 12.73
CA LEU A 334 -18.33 7.10 12.05
C LEU A 334 -17.10 6.80 12.90
N GLN A 335 -16.79 7.66 13.88
CA GLN A 335 -15.73 7.43 14.87
C GLN A 335 -15.89 6.07 15.59
N GLN A 336 -17.13 5.60 15.71
CA GLN A 336 -17.44 4.33 16.36
C GLN A 336 -17.04 3.11 15.50
N TYR A 337 -16.88 3.26 14.19
CA TYR A 337 -16.54 2.15 13.29
C TYR A 337 -15.05 2.10 12.94
N ILE A 338 -14.32 3.17 13.23
CA ILE A 338 -12.89 3.27 12.97
C ILE A 338 -12.12 2.66 14.13
N GLY A 339 -11.26 1.70 13.81
CA GLY A 339 -10.24 1.18 14.70
C GLY A 339 -8.86 1.58 14.20
N THR A 340 -8.20 2.52 14.88
CA THR A 340 -6.76 2.71 14.77
C THR A 340 -6.06 1.58 15.54
N GLY A 341 -5.04 0.95 14.97
CA GLY A 341 -4.49 -0.27 15.55
C GLY A 341 -3.13 -0.68 14.99
N PRO A 342 -2.48 -1.63 15.66
CA PRO A 342 -1.12 -2.03 15.30
C PRO A 342 -1.09 -2.99 14.12
N MET A 343 -0.05 -2.84 13.31
CA MET A 343 0.41 -3.79 12.31
C MET A 343 1.83 -4.20 12.67
N CYS A 344 2.12 -5.50 12.73
CA CYS A 344 3.39 -6.00 13.25
C CYS A 344 3.88 -7.18 12.40
N ARG A 345 5.20 -7.35 12.29
CA ARG A 345 5.77 -8.57 11.71
C ARG A 345 5.54 -9.79 12.61
N TYR A 346 5.57 -9.58 13.93
CA TYR A 346 5.43 -10.65 14.91
C TYR A 346 4.17 -10.50 15.75
N ALA A 347 3.54 -11.62 16.11
CA ALA A 347 2.32 -11.63 16.92
C ALA A 347 2.59 -11.14 18.35
N THR A 348 3.81 -11.33 18.85
CA THR A 348 4.25 -10.89 20.19
C THR A 348 4.16 -9.39 20.37
N ASP A 349 4.34 -8.61 19.31
CA ASP A 349 4.46 -7.16 19.38
C ASP A 349 3.08 -6.48 19.49
N LEU A 350 2.02 -7.15 19.01
CA LEU A 350 0.67 -6.63 19.01
C LEU A 350 0.17 -6.23 20.41
N LYS A 351 0.48 -7.04 21.44
CA LYS A 351 0.04 -6.76 22.82
C LYS A 351 0.68 -5.49 23.36
N THR A 352 2.00 -5.34 23.18
CA THR A 352 2.74 -4.16 23.67
C THR A 352 2.30 -2.91 22.93
N MET A 353 2.16 -2.99 21.60
CA MET A 353 1.64 -1.89 20.80
C MET A 353 0.23 -1.47 21.25
N LEU A 354 -0.72 -2.42 21.35
CA LEU A 354 -2.09 -2.11 21.77
C LEU A 354 -2.13 -1.49 23.17
N ARG A 355 -1.32 -1.98 24.11
CA ARG A 355 -1.22 -1.42 25.46
C ARG A 355 -0.87 0.06 25.43
N VAL A 356 0.15 0.44 24.64
CA VAL A 356 0.58 1.83 24.51
C VAL A 356 -0.47 2.66 23.78
N MET A 357 -0.97 2.17 22.64
CA MET A 357 -1.93 2.88 21.80
C MET A 357 -3.28 3.12 22.49
N ALA A 358 -3.71 2.20 23.37
CA ALA A 358 -4.95 2.36 24.13
C ALA A 358 -4.88 3.51 25.16
N GLY A 359 -3.67 3.91 25.59
CA GLY A 359 -3.50 4.97 26.58
C GLY A 359 -4.34 4.71 27.84
N PRO A 360 -5.10 5.70 28.36
CA PRO A 360 -5.95 5.51 29.54
C PRO A 360 -7.02 4.41 29.39
N ASN A 361 -7.45 4.11 28.16
CA ASN A 361 -8.46 3.09 27.90
C ASN A 361 -7.92 1.66 28.03
N VAL A 362 -6.62 1.47 28.27
CA VAL A 362 -6.03 0.15 28.53
C VAL A 362 -6.72 -0.56 29.71
N ASN A 363 -7.23 0.20 30.69
CA ASN A 363 -7.97 -0.33 31.84
C ASN A 363 -9.32 -0.96 31.47
N LEU A 364 -9.83 -0.69 30.26
CA LEU A 364 -11.03 -1.34 29.73
C LEU A 364 -10.72 -2.72 29.14
N LEU A 365 -9.43 -3.05 28.96
CA LEU A 365 -8.96 -4.31 28.41
C LEU A 365 -8.41 -5.23 29.50
N GLN A 366 -8.36 -6.52 29.19
CA GLN A 366 -7.79 -7.56 30.06
C GLN A 366 -6.47 -8.10 29.49
N LEU A 367 -5.56 -7.23 29.04
CA LEU A 367 -4.35 -7.62 28.30
C LEU A 367 -3.41 -8.58 29.07
N ASP A 368 -3.45 -8.58 30.40
CA ASP A 368 -2.63 -9.46 31.25
C ASP A 368 -3.31 -10.74 31.69
N LYS A 369 -4.60 -10.92 31.36
CA LYS A 369 -5.30 -12.19 31.61
C LYS A 369 -4.60 -13.29 30.80
N LYS A 370 -4.06 -14.29 31.50
CA LYS A 370 -3.45 -15.46 30.87
C LYS A 370 -4.55 -16.32 30.24
N VAL A 371 -4.30 -16.78 29.02
CA VAL A 371 -5.23 -17.61 28.27
C VAL A 371 -4.70 -19.04 28.24
N ALA A 372 -5.43 -19.96 28.85
CA ALA A 372 -5.13 -21.39 28.76
C ALA A 372 -5.74 -21.94 27.46
N MET A 373 -4.90 -22.26 26.46
CA MET A 373 -5.37 -22.75 25.15
C MET A 373 -6.28 -23.98 25.25
N LYS A 374 -6.05 -24.85 26.25
CA LYS A 374 -6.91 -26.01 26.54
C LYS A 374 -8.37 -25.63 26.80
N ASN A 375 -8.61 -24.52 27.48
CA ASN A 375 -9.94 -24.07 27.87
C ASN A 375 -10.62 -23.20 26.79
N LEU A 376 -9.88 -22.83 25.75
CA LEU A 376 -10.37 -21.95 24.69
C LEU A 376 -11.45 -22.65 23.88
N LYS A 377 -12.61 -22.00 23.73
CA LYS A 377 -13.67 -22.48 22.82
C LYS A 377 -13.52 -21.79 21.47
N VAL A 378 -13.35 -22.58 20.43
CA VAL A 378 -13.12 -22.08 19.07
C VAL A 378 -14.35 -22.33 18.22
N PHE A 379 -14.97 -21.26 17.73
CA PHE A 379 -16.00 -21.31 16.71
C PHE A 379 -15.42 -20.96 15.35
N TYR A 380 -15.93 -21.53 14.27
CA TYR A 380 -15.41 -21.19 12.94
C TYR A 380 -16.42 -21.26 11.80
N MET A 381 -16.12 -20.50 10.76
CA MET A 381 -16.74 -20.57 9.44
C MET A 381 -15.66 -20.60 8.35
N GLU A 382 -15.88 -21.38 7.29
CA GLU A 382 -14.93 -21.49 6.17
C GLU A 382 -15.16 -20.44 5.08
N CYS A 383 -16.29 -19.76 5.13
CA CYS A 383 -16.71 -18.66 4.26
C CYS A 383 -17.70 -17.75 5.00
N ASP A 384 -18.12 -16.66 4.38
CA ASP A 384 -19.15 -15.74 4.89
C ASP A 384 -20.59 -16.29 4.79
N GLY A 385 -20.78 -17.50 4.25
CA GLY A 385 -22.08 -18.14 4.08
C GLY A 385 -22.60 -18.14 2.64
N ASP A 386 -21.70 -18.09 1.65
CA ASP A 386 -21.97 -18.14 0.21
C ASP A 386 -22.94 -17.02 -0.23
N GLY A 387 -22.60 -15.78 0.10
CA GLY A 387 -23.36 -14.61 -0.35
C GLY A 387 -23.44 -14.56 -1.88
N ASN A 388 -24.59 -14.14 -2.42
CA ASN A 388 -24.87 -14.10 -3.87
C ASN A 388 -23.91 -13.20 -4.72
N PHE A 389 -22.89 -12.60 -4.11
CA PHE A 389 -22.14 -11.46 -4.65
C PHE A 389 -20.66 -11.43 -4.23
N THR A 390 -20.29 -12.02 -3.09
CA THR A 390 -18.89 -12.37 -2.84
C THR A 390 -18.53 -13.53 -3.79
N LEU A 391 -17.31 -13.55 -4.32
CA LEU A 391 -16.87 -14.70 -5.13
C LEU A 391 -17.21 -15.96 -4.34
N PRO A 392 -17.95 -16.93 -4.93
CA PRO A 392 -18.29 -18.13 -4.21
C PRO A 392 -17.03 -18.67 -3.56
N ALA A 393 -17.09 -19.07 -2.28
CA ALA A 393 -16.00 -19.77 -1.63
C ALA A 393 -15.75 -21.18 -2.26
N ALA A 394 -16.18 -21.37 -3.50
CA ALA A 394 -16.30 -22.58 -4.28
C ALA A 394 -14.99 -22.91 -4.99
N THR A 395 -13.91 -23.03 -4.23
CA THR A 395 -12.86 -24.02 -4.56
C THR A 395 -12.42 -24.67 -3.26
N GLY A 396 -12.33 -26.00 -3.22
CA GLY A 396 -11.92 -26.76 -2.03
C GLY A 396 -10.55 -26.33 -1.47
N VAL A 397 -9.70 -25.73 -2.31
CA VAL A 397 -8.38 -25.18 -1.97
C VAL A 397 -8.50 -24.01 -0.98
N LYS A 398 -9.48 -23.11 -1.15
CA LYS A 398 -9.61 -21.87 -0.34
C LYS A 398 -10.06 -22.13 1.12
N LYS A 399 -10.79 -23.23 1.35
CA LYS A 399 -11.26 -23.66 2.70
C LYS A 399 -10.16 -24.36 3.50
N ARG A 400 -9.09 -24.83 2.84
CA ARG A 400 -8.00 -25.62 3.47
C ARG A 400 -7.30 -24.89 4.61
N ARG A 401 -7.11 -23.56 4.51
CA ARG A 401 -6.43 -22.77 5.56
C ARG A 401 -7.18 -22.76 6.90
N VAL A 402 -8.50 -22.56 6.88
CA VAL A 402 -9.32 -22.60 8.10
C VAL A 402 -9.32 -24.01 8.66
N ARG A 403 -9.44 -25.05 7.82
CA ARG A 403 -9.36 -26.45 8.25
C ARG A 403 -8.03 -26.81 8.90
N LYS A 404 -6.92 -26.29 8.38
CA LYS A 404 -5.56 -26.47 8.94
C LYS A 404 -5.50 -25.89 10.36
N VAL A 405 -5.98 -24.66 10.53
CA VAL A 405 -6.07 -23.98 11.84
C VAL A 405 -7.01 -24.73 12.80
N VAL A 406 -8.19 -25.13 12.34
CA VAL A 406 -9.16 -25.91 13.14
C VAL A 406 -8.58 -27.27 13.55
N SER A 407 -7.83 -27.93 12.67
CA SER A 407 -7.16 -29.18 12.99
C SER A 407 -6.10 -29.03 14.09
N HIS A 408 -5.45 -27.86 14.16
CA HIS A 408 -4.52 -27.55 15.25
C HIS A 408 -5.28 -27.38 16.57
N PHE A 409 -6.30 -26.53 16.60
CA PHE A 409 -7.11 -26.31 17.81
C PHE A 409 -7.81 -27.57 18.31
N ARG A 410 -8.20 -28.49 17.41
CA ARG A 410 -8.74 -29.81 17.82
C ARG A 410 -7.74 -30.64 18.63
N LYS A 411 -6.43 -30.46 18.44
CA LYS A 411 -5.39 -31.20 19.17
C LYS A 411 -5.07 -30.58 20.54
N ILE A 412 -5.26 -29.26 20.69
CA ILE A 412 -4.79 -28.52 21.87
C ILE A 412 -5.91 -28.03 22.79
N CYS A 413 -7.15 -27.93 22.31
CA CYS A 413 -8.32 -27.54 23.10
C CYS A 413 -9.04 -28.79 23.64
N ASP A 414 -9.52 -28.72 24.88
CA ASP A 414 -10.30 -29.79 25.50
C ASP A 414 -11.69 -29.91 24.85
N VAL A 415 -12.26 -28.79 24.40
CA VAL A 415 -13.48 -28.75 23.59
C VAL A 415 -13.10 -28.63 22.12
N PRO A 416 -13.49 -29.59 21.26
CA PRO A 416 -13.21 -29.52 19.83
C PRO A 416 -13.81 -28.26 19.19
N PRO A 417 -13.11 -27.62 18.21
CA PRO A 417 -13.65 -26.46 17.52
C PRO A 417 -15.00 -26.74 16.86
N GLN A 418 -15.94 -25.84 17.04
CA GLN A 418 -17.32 -25.97 16.59
C GLN A 418 -17.57 -25.15 15.33
N ARG A 419 -18.08 -25.80 14.29
CA ARG A 419 -18.53 -25.09 13.09
C ARG A 419 -19.88 -24.43 13.40
N VAL A 420 -20.00 -23.14 13.08
CA VAL A 420 -21.25 -22.39 13.26
C VAL A 420 -21.70 -21.78 11.93
N GLN A 421 -22.90 -21.22 11.90
CA GLN A 421 -23.41 -20.50 10.74
C GLN A 421 -24.08 -19.21 11.18
N ILE A 422 -23.40 -18.09 10.95
CA ILE A 422 -23.94 -16.74 11.21
C ILE A 422 -24.50 -16.20 9.89
N HIS A 423 -25.79 -16.43 9.66
CA HIS A 423 -26.44 -16.12 8.37
C HIS A 423 -26.33 -14.66 7.94
N GLY A 424 -26.17 -13.72 8.88
CA GLY A 424 -25.99 -12.31 8.57
C GLY A 424 -24.67 -11.97 7.86
N LEU A 425 -23.62 -12.80 8.01
CA LEU A 425 -22.29 -12.52 7.45
C LEU A 425 -22.29 -12.47 5.92
N LYS A 426 -23.18 -13.21 5.24
CA LYS A 426 -23.34 -13.17 3.77
C LYS A 426 -23.80 -11.79 3.26
N HIS A 427 -24.30 -10.94 4.17
CA HIS A 427 -24.69 -9.57 3.91
C HIS A 427 -23.66 -8.55 4.41
N GLY A 428 -22.48 -8.99 4.87
CA GLY A 428 -21.48 -8.17 5.55
C GLY A 428 -21.11 -6.90 4.79
N PHE A 429 -20.89 -6.99 3.48
CA PHE A 429 -20.63 -5.81 2.65
C PHE A 429 -21.79 -4.81 2.66
N LYS A 430 -23.03 -5.29 2.49
CA LYS A 430 -24.21 -4.42 2.46
C LYS A 430 -24.47 -3.80 3.83
N VAL A 431 -24.36 -4.58 4.91
CA VAL A 431 -24.46 -4.06 6.28
C VAL A 431 -23.45 -2.95 6.51
N TRP A 432 -22.19 -3.18 6.16
CA TRP A 432 -21.15 -2.17 6.27
C TRP A 432 -21.43 -0.94 5.40
N ALA A 433 -21.68 -1.11 4.11
CA ALA A 433 -21.90 -0.01 3.17
C ALA A 433 -23.07 0.89 3.61
N HIS A 434 -24.15 0.32 4.16
CA HIS A 434 -25.26 1.11 4.69
C HIS A 434 -24.87 1.81 5.99
N ALA A 435 -24.19 1.14 6.92
CA ALA A 435 -23.78 1.72 8.20
C ALA A 435 -22.83 2.92 8.04
N VAL A 436 -21.93 2.88 7.04
CA VAL A 436 -20.96 3.96 6.79
C VAL A 436 -21.46 5.02 5.80
N SER A 437 -22.63 4.81 5.17
CA SER A 437 -23.18 5.75 4.20
C SER A 437 -23.52 7.10 4.81
N ALA A 438 -23.29 8.19 4.08
CA ALA A 438 -23.51 9.55 4.56
C ALA A 438 -24.92 9.77 5.14
N LYS A 439 -25.95 9.28 4.45
CA LYS A 439 -27.36 9.45 4.86
C LYS A 439 -27.74 8.67 6.11
N VAL A 440 -27.23 7.45 6.28
CA VAL A 440 -27.54 6.62 7.45
C VAL A 440 -26.74 7.10 8.66
N ALA A 441 -25.46 7.40 8.45
CA ALA A 441 -24.60 7.93 9.49
C ALA A 441 -24.88 9.41 9.82
N ASN A 442 -25.68 10.10 9.00
CA ASN A 442 -25.97 11.53 9.07
C ASN A 442 -24.69 12.38 9.10
N VAL A 443 -23.88 12.18 8.06
CA VAL A 443 -22.56 12.79 7.90
C VAL A 443 -22.38 13.35 6.48
N ALA A 444 -21.32 14.14 6.26
CA ALA A 444 -20.95 14.67 4.95
C ALA A 444 -20.87 13.57 3.87
N THR A 445 -21.32 13.88 2.65
CA THR A 445 -21.27 12.97 1.51
C THR A 445 -19.82 12.66 1.14
N VAL A 446 -19.58 11.52 0.53
CA VAL A 446 -18.29 11.21 -0.12
C VAL A 446 -17.99 12.28 -1.16
N GLU A 447 -19.00 12.77 -1.90
CA GLU A 447 -18.82 13.90 -2.82
C GLU A 447 -18.21 15.12 -2.12
N SER A 448 -18.80 15.61 -1.02
CA SER A 448 -18.27 16.79 -0.33
C SER A 448 -16.95 16.52 0.39
N ARG A 449 -16.67 15.26 0.77
CA ARG A 449 -15.37 14.87 1.34
C ARG A 449 -14.26 14.80 0.30
N VAL A 450 -14.58 14.37 -0.92
CA VAL A 450 -13.62 14.19 -2.01
C VAL A 450 -13.38 15.51 -2.74
N PHE A 451 -14.46 16.18 -3.16
CA PHE A 451 -14.41 17.38 -3.99
C PHE A 451 -14.46 18.68 -3.17
N GLY A 452 -14.80 18.60 -1.89
CA GLY A 452 -15.09 19.81 -1.09
C GLY A 452 -16.37 20.48 -1.55
N ASP A 453 -16.44 21.79 -1.33
CA ASP A 453 -17.53 22.66 -1.82
C ASP A 453 -17.21 23.26 -3.20
N ASP A 454 -16.28 22.69 -3.98
CA ASP A 454 -15.92 23.22 -5.29
C ASP A 454 -17.07 23.01 -6.31
N PRO A 455 -17.77 24.09 -6.73
CA PRO A 455 -18.90 23.96 -7.64
C PRO A 455 -18.49 23.58 -9.07
N ASN A 456 -17.19 23.57 -9.39
CA ASN A 456 -16.69 23.31 -10.73
C ASN A 456 -16.36 21.84 -11.00
N VAL A 457 -16.34 21.00 -9.95
CA VAL A 457 -16.06 19.57 -10.12
C VAL A 457 -17.30 18.83 -10.61
N ASN A 458 -17.24 18.32 -11.82
CA ASN A 458 -18.30 17.49 -12.40
C ASN A 458 -17.87 16.02 -12.38
N VAL A 459 -18.58 15.19 -11.60
CA VAL A 459 -18.21 13.78 -11.41
C VAL A 459 -18.16 12.95 -12.71
N TRP A 460 -18.98 13.28 -13.72
CA TRP A 460 -18.96 12.57 -15.01
C TRP A 460 -17.78 13.00 -15.88
N LYS A 461 -17.41 14.29 -15.80
CA LYS A 461 -16.17 14.81 -16.39
C LYS A 461 -14.95 14.17 -15.74
N GLU A 462 -14.92 14.07 -14.40
CA GLU A 462 -13.85 13.39 -13.67
C GLU A 462 -13.82 11.89 -13.96
N LEU A 463 -14.96 11.23 -14.17
CA LEU A 463 -14.99 9.83 -14.58
C LEU A 463 -14.31 9.69 -15.95
N PHE A 464 -14.66 10.55 -16.90
CA PHE A 464 -14.02 10.57 -18.21
C PHE A 464 -12.51 10.83 -18.09
N PHE A 465 -12.10 11.88 -17.38
CA PHE A 465 -10.68 12.21 -17.19
C PHE A 465 -9.89 11.13 -16.44
N SER A 466 -10.47 10.49 -15.44
CA SER A 466 -9.81 9.41 -14.69
C SER A 466 -9.55 8.17 -15.54
N LEU A 467 -10.37 7.91 -16.57
CA LEU A 467 -10.12 6.85 -17.55
C LEU A 467 -8.89 7.12 -18.42
N PHE A 468 -8.53 8.39 -18.64
CA PHE A 468 -7.36 8.80 -19.42
C PHE A 468 -6.18 9.28 -18.55
N GLY A 469 -6.30 9.22 -17.21
CA GLY A 469 -5.24 9.70 -16.31
C GLY A 469 -5.09 11.22 -16.26
N TRP A 470 -6.10 11.97 -16.70
CA TRP A 470 -6.15 13.44 -16.66
C TRP A 470 -6.87 14.00 -15.43
N SER A 471 -7.46 13.13 -14.62
CA SER A 471 -8.14 13.55 -13.38
C SER A 471 -7.14 13.63 -12.23
N ASP A 472 -7.30 14.63 -11.39
CA ASP A 472 -6.61 14.70 -10.09
C ASP A 472 -7.10 13.61 -9.12
N TYR A 473 -8.28 13.04 -9.38
CA TYR A 473 -8.89 11.99 -8.58
C TYR A 473 -8.67 10.61 -9.20
N SER A 474 -8.38 9.64 -8.35
CA SER A 474 -8.25 8.26 -8.79
C SER A 474 -9.61 7.70 -9.21
N PHE A 475 -9.60 6.86 -10.25
CA PHE A 475 -10.80 6.20 -10.77
C PHE A 475 -11.67 5.55 -9.67
N PRO A 476 -11.13 4.81 -8.68
CA PRO A 476 -11.97 4.21 -7.63
C PRO A 476 -12.71 5.23 -6.74
N VAL A 477 -12.09 6.38 -6.47
CA VAL A 477 -12.70 7.46 -5.68
C VAL A 477 -13.85 8.08 -6.46
N VAL A 478 -13.65 8.41 -7.74
CA VAL A 478 -14.71 8.95 -8.60
C VAL A 478 -15.89 7.98 -8.70
N VAL A 479 -15.63 6.68 -8.88
CA VAL A 479 -16.67 5.64 -8.90
C VAL A 479 -17.42 5.58 -7.56
N THR A 480 -16.72 5.71 -6.43
CA THR A 480 -17.36 5.70 -5.12
C THR A 480 -18.30 6.89 -4.94
N VAL A 481 -17.92 8.09 -5.42
CA VAL A 481 -18.80 9.25 -5.43
C VAL A 481 -20.06 8.99 -6.26
N ILE A 482 -19.92 8.44 -7.47
CA ILE A 482 -21.07 8.11 -8.34
C ILE A 482 -22.00 7.10 -7.66
N VAL A 483 -21.42 6.04 -7.08
CA VAL A 483 -22.18 5.01 -6.37
C VAL A 483 -22.96 5.64 -5.22
N GLU A 484 -22.34 6.48 -4.39
CA GLU A 484 -23.06 7.12 -3.29
C GLU A 484 -24.15 8.09 -3.79
N LYS A 485 -23.83 8.94 -4.76
CA LYS A 485 -24.72 9.99 -5.25
C LYS A 485 -25.96 9.44 -5.94
N TYR A 486 -25.79 8.40 -6.75
CA TYR A 486 -26.84 7.91 -7.65
C TYR A 486 -27.38 6.53 -7.29
N LEU A 487 -26.56 5.66 -6.70
CA LEU A 487 -26.90 4.25 -6.48
C LEU A 487 -27.12 3.90 -5.01
N ALA A 488 -26.59 4.68 -4.07
CA ALA A 488 -26.82 4.44 -2.65
C ALA A 488 -28.27 4.76 -2.28
N PRO A 489 -28.78 4.11 -1.24
CA PRO A 489 -30.19 4.23 -0.90
C PRO A 489 -30.63 5.68 -0.66
N LYS A 490 -31.77 6.04 -1.27
CA LYS A 490 -32.29 7.41 -1.18
C LYS A 490 -32.90 7.72 0.19
N ASP A 491 -33.35 6.69 0.93
CA ASP A 491 -34.04 6.78 2.21
C ASP A 491 -33.58 5.68 3.20
N LYS A 492 -33.70 5.96 4.50
CA LYS A 492 -33.38 5.05 5.62
C LYS A 492 -34.21 3.76 5.60
N SER A 493 -35.41 3.78 5.00
CA SER A 493 -36.26 2.58 4.84
C SER A 493 -35.56 1.43 4.11
N VAL A 494 -34.66 1.74 3.17
CA VAL A 494 -33.87 0.75 2.42
C VAL A 494 -32.71 0.18 3.27
N ALA A 495 -32.21 0.96 4.24
CA ALA A 495 -31.19 0.51 5.19
C ALA A 495 -31.78 -0.35 6.31
N GLU A 496 -33.08 -0.23 6.61
CA GLU A 496 -33.74 -0.88 7.73
C GLU A 496 -33.55 -2.41 7.78
N PRO A 497 -33.69 -3.18 6.68
CA PRO A 497 -33.38 -4.61 6.70
C PRO A 497 -31.93 -4.90 7.11
N PHE A 498 -30.97 -4.11 6.65
CA PHE A 498 -29.55 -4.29 6.98
C PHE A 498 -29.22 -3.85 8.40
N ILE A 499 -29.90 -2.83 8.92
CA ILE A 499 -29.82 -2.45 10.34
C ILE A 499 -30.37 -3.58 11.22
N ARG A 500 -31.47 -4.23 10.82
CA ARG A 500 -32.00 -5.41 11.53
C ARG A 500 -31.01 -6.58 11.51
N ILE A 501 -30.41 -6.86 10.35
CA ILE A 501 -29.38 -7.89 10.21
C ILE A 501 -28.17 -7.58 11.10
N GLN A 502 -27.71 -6.32 11.12
CA GLN A 502 -26.64 -5.87 12.01
C GLN A 502 -26.97 -6.14 13.47
N ARG A 503 -28.13 -5.67 13.96
CA ARG A 503 -28.57 -5.88 15.34
C ARG A 503 -28.69 -7.37 15.70
N GLN A 504 -29.13 -8.20 14.75
CA GLN A 504 -29.17 -9.64 14.97
C GLN A 504 -27.76 -10.22 15.09
N MET A 505 -26.82 -9.85 14.22
CA MET A 505 -25.42 -10.28 14.32
C MET A 505 -24.76 -9.80 15.61
N GLU A 506 -25.05 -8.58 16.08
CA GLU A 506 -24.56 -8.09 17.37
C GLU A 506 -24.99 -9.02 18.51
N LYS A 507 -26.27 -9.44 18.54
CA LYS A 507 -26.78 -10.42 19.51
C LYS A 507 -26.15 -11.79 19.33
N ASP A 508 -26.05 -12.28 18.10
CA ASP A 508 -25.49 -13.60 17.80
C ASP A 508 -24.03 -13.68 18.29
N PHE A 509 -23.21 -12.68 17.99
CA PHE A 509 -21.82 -12.63 18.43
C PHE A 509 -21.69 -12.35 19.93
N GLN A 510 -22.56 -11.55 20.53
CA GLN A 510 -22.59 -11.36 21.98
C GLN A 510 -22.88 -12.66 22.72
N ASN A 511 -23.73 -13.53 22.15
CA ASN A 511 -24.04 -14.84 22.71
C ASN A 511 -22.92 -15.85 22.44
N LEU A 512 -22.32 -15.80 21.25
CA LEU A 512 -21.29 -16.75 20.82
C LEU A 512 -19.93 -16.49 21.50
N LEU A 513 -19.55 -15.22 21.66
CA LEU A 513 -18.22 -14.79 22.10
C LEU A 513 -18.19 -14.39 23.58
N GLN A 514 -18.84 -15.19 24.42
CA GLN A 514 -18.79 -15.07 25.88
C GLN A 514 -17.52 -15.74 26.42
N ASP A 515 -17.02 -15.29 27.57
CA ASP A 515 -15.86 -15.92 28.24
C ASP A 515 -14.61 -16.03 27.34
N ASP A 516 -13.90 -17.16 27.39
CA ASP A 516 -12.72 -17.48 26.59
C ASP A 516 -13.12 -18.14 25.24
N CYS A 517 -13.97 -17.44 24.48
CA CYS A 517 -14.41 -17.85 23.14
C CYS A 517 -13.78 -16.99 22.04
N VAL A 518 -13.41 -17.63 20.93
CA VAL A 518 -12.98 -16.94 19.70
C VAL A 518 -13.71 -17.48 18.49
N PHE A 519 -13.89 -16.63 17.48
CA PHE A 519 -14.42 -16.99 16.18
C PHE A 519 -13.35 -16.85 15.11
N ILE A 520 -13.16 -17.89 14.29
CA ILE A 520 -12.15 -17.95 13.23
C ILE A 520 -12.81 -18.06 11.87
N MET A 521 -12.39 -17.21 10.94
CA MET A 521 -12.79 -17.29 9.53
C MET A 521 -11.66 -16.79 8.62
N PRO A 522 -11.74 -16.96 7.29
CA PRO A 522 -10.75 -16.34 6.40
C PRO A 522 -10.70 -14.82 6.58
N THR A 523 -9.52 -14.20 6.55
CA THR A 523 -9.46 -12.72 6.52
C THR A 523 -10.00 -12.20 5.19
N MET A 524 -9.52 -12.76 4.08
CA MET A 524 -10.02 -12.48 2.73
C MET A 524 -10.33 -13.81 2.01
N PRO A 525 -11.22 -13.82 1.01
CA PRO A 525 -11.55 -15.05 0.28
C PRO A 525 -10.38 -15.58 -0.56
N GLU A 526 -9.50 -14.71 -1.05
CA GLU A 526 -8.38 -15.04 -1.95
C GLU A 526 -7.09 -14.33 -1.52
N PRO A 527 -5.90 -14.85 -1.89
CA PRO A 527 -4.62 -14.13 -1.80
C PRO A 527 -4.63 -12.81 -2.59
N ALA A 528 -3.54 -12.04 -2.50
CA ALA A 528 -3.40 -10.78 -3.21
C ALA A 528 -3.68 -10.94 -4.71
N ALA A 529 -4.66 -10.21 -5.23
CA ALA A 529 -4.99 -10.23 -6.65
C ALA A 529 -4.02 -9.36 -7.46
N PHE A 530 -3.96 -9.56 -8.78
CA PHE A 530 -3.33 -8.60 -9.68
C PHE A 530 -3.99 -7.23 -9.54
N HIS A 531 -3.23 -6.17 -9.77
CA HIS A 531 -3.77 -4.81 -9.72
C HIS A 531 -5.03 -4.66 -10.58
N TYR A 532 -5.95 -3.82 -10.10
CA TYR A 532 -7.26 -3.55 -10.72
C TYR A 532 -8.27 -4.70 -10.67
N ALA A 533 -7.86 -5.94 -10.37
CA ALA A 533 -8.80 -7.05 -10.24
C ALA A 533 -9.83 -6.81 -9.12
N ASN A 534 -9.51 -5.97 -8.13
CA ASN A 534 -10.42 -5.65 -7.03
C ASN A 534 -11.58 -4.72 -7.44
N ILE A 535 -11.52 -4.05 -8.60
CA ILE A 535 -12.64 -3.24 -9.11
C ILE A 535 -13.90 -4.11 -9.23
N LEU A 536 -13.73 -5.34 -9.73
CA LEU A 536 -14.82 -6.32 -9.87
C LEU A 536 -15.07 -7.15 -8.60
N ARG A 537 -14.31 -6.91 -7.52
CA ARG A 537 -14.32 -7.70 -6.28
C ARG A 537 -14.43 -6.86 -5.01
N ALA A 538 -14.89 -5.62 -5.13
CA ALA A 538 -15.02 -4.68 -4.01
C ALA A 538 -15.80 -5.26 -2.82
N GLN A 539 -16.78 -6.11 -3.10
CA GLN A 539 -17.63 -6.77 -2.11
C GLN A 539 -16.88 -7.74 -1.19
N ASN A 540 -15.69 -8.20 -1.58
CA ASN A 540 -14.85 -9.06 -0.73
C ASN A 540 -14.42 -8.39 0.57
N CYS A 541 -14.43 -7.04 0.65
CA CYS A 541 -14.19 -6.36 1.93
C CYS A 541 -15.26 -6.70 2.99
N GLY A 542 -16.42 -7.23 2.60
CA GLY A 542 -17.46 -7.71 3.53
C GLY A 542 -16.96 -8.74 4.55
N TYR A 543 -15.92 -9.52 4.21
CA TYR A 543 -15.27 -10.47 5.14
C TYR A 543 -14.66 -9.79 6.37
N VAL A 544 -14.22 -8.54 6.23
CA VAL A 544 -13.54 -7.79 7.30
C VAL A 544 -14.38 -6.63 7.80
N ALA A 545 -15.06 -5.92 6.89
CA ALA A 545 -15.74 -4.66 7.16
C ALA A 545 -16.92 -4.80 8.14
N VAL A 546 -17.61 -5.95 8.15
CA VAL A 546 -18.73 -6.19 9.06
C VAL A 546 -18.31 -6.08 10.54
N PHE A 547 -17.09 -6.52 10.88
CA PHE A 547 -16.59 -6.50 12.26
C PHE A 547 -16.25 -5.09 12.76
N ASN A 548 -16.09 -4.11 11.87
CA ASN A 548 -16.00 -2.70 12.25
C ASN A 548 -17.33 -2.20 12.79
N VAL A 549 -18.42 -2.52 12.08
CA VAL A 549 -19.77 -2.09 12.44
C VAL A 549 -20.24 -2.77 13.73
N LEU A 550 -19.92 -4.05 13.90
CA LEU A 550 -20.19 -4.79 15.13
C LEU A 550 -19.30 -4.36 16.31
N GLY A 551 -18.25 -3.57 16.05
CA GLY A 551 -17.31 -3.07 17.06
C GLY A 551 -16.38 -4.11 17.68
N LEU A 552 -16.38 -5.35 17.18
CA LEU A 552 -15.63 -6.49 17.73
C LEU A 552 -14.14 -6.42 17.39
N PRO A 553 -13.23 -6.77 18.30
CA PRO A 553 -11.80 -6.84 18.01
C PRO A 553 -11.49 -7.99 17.03
N ALA A 554 -10.64 -7.71 16.05
CA ALA A 554 -10.30 -8.67 15.01
C ALA A 554 -8.80 -8.58 14.62
N THR A 555 -8.12 -9.73 14.60
CA THR A 555 -6.70 -9.83 14.20
C THR A 555 -6.58 -10.66 12.94
N SER A 556 -5.91 -10.16 11.90
CA SER A 556 -5.44 -10.98 10.79
C SER A 556 -4.14 -11.66 11.18
N CYS A 557 -4.09 -12.98 10.99
CA CYS A 557 -2.97 -13.84 11.34
C CYS A 557 -2.50 -14.60 10.08
N PRO A 558 -1.26 -14.39 9.61
CA PRO A 558 -0.67 -15.22 8.56
C PRO A 558 -0.51 -16.67 9.03
N VAL A 559 -0.76 -17.63 8.13
CA VAL A 559 -0.67 -19.07 8.39
C VAL A 559 0.17 -19.80 7.34
N GLY A 560 1.05 -19.06 6.67
CA GLY A 560 1.97 -19.51 5.62
C GLY A 560 1.71 -18.87 4.26
N LEU A 561 2.36 -19.43 3.25
CA LEU A 561 2.18 -19.06 1.84
C LEU A 561 1.32 -20.12 1.12
N ASP A 562 0.66 -19.71 0.04
CA ASP A 562 0.02 -20.63 -0.89
C ASP A 562 1.01 -21.24 -1.89
N ASP A 563 0.52 -22.07 -2.81
CA ASP A 563 1.33 -22.76 -3.82
C ASP A 563 2.00 -21.79 -4.82
N ASN A 564 1.57 -20.52 -4.86
CA ASN A 564 2.17 -19.46 -5.67
C ASN A 564 3.14 -18.56 -4.87
N GLY A 565 3.43 -18.91 -3.62
CA GLY A 565 4.29 -18.11 -2.74
C GLY A 565 3.61 -16.84 -2.18
N LEU A 566 2.28 -16.73 -2.26
CA LEU A 566 1.56 -15.57 -1.74
C LEU A 566 1.06 -15.81 -0.32
N PRO A 567 1.07 -14.78 0.55
CA PRO A 567 0.54 -14.90 1.89
C PRO A 567 -0.92 -15.34 1.97
N VAL A 568 -1.20 -16.22 2.92
CA VAL A 568 -2.54 -16.62 3.31
C VAL A 568 -2.70 -16.59 4.82
N GLY A 569 -3.93 -16.35 5.27
CA GLY A 569 -4.22 -16.11 6.68
C GLY A 569 -5.65 -16.41 7.07
N VAL A 570 -5.88 -16.36 8.37
CA VAL A 570 -7.22 -16.34 8.98
C VAL A 570 -7.35 -15.06 9.80
N GLN A 571 -8.57 -14.63 10.05
CA GLN A 571 -8.83 -13.64 11.09
C GLN A 571 -9.43 -14.32 12.33
N VAL A 572 -8.99 -13.84 13.49
CA VAL A 572 -9.49 -14.22 14.81
C VAL A 572 -10.33 -13.07 15.32
N ILE A 573 -11.58 -13.33 15.70
CA ILE A 573 -12.50 -12.38 16.29
C ILE A 573 -12.79 -12.80 17.73
N ALA A 574 -12.77 -11.85 18.66
CA ALA A 574 -13.13 -12.09 20.06
C ALA A 574 -14.29 -11.19 20.49
N GLY A 575 -14.83 -11.45 21.68
CA GLY A 575 -15.83 -10.59 22.30
C GLY A 575 -15.30 -9.17 22.53
N LEU A 576 -16.21 -8.20 22.65
CA LEU A 576 -15.84 -6.81 22.90
C LEU A 576 -14.96 -6.70 24.16
N ARG A 577 -13.83 -5.99 24.04
CA ARG A 577 -12.77 -5.80 25.07
C ARG A 577 -12.00 -7.07 25.47
N ASN A 578 -12.23 -8.19 24.78
CA ASN A 578 -11.46 -9.41 24.94
C ASN A 578 -10.29 -9.52 23.94
N ASP A 579 -9.70 -8.38 23.56
CA ASP A 579 -8.59 -8.26 22.60
C ASP A 579 -7.39 -9.15 22.97
N HIS A 580 -7.19 -9.42 24.27
CA HIS A 580 -6.17 -10.35 24.78
C HIS A 580 -6.31 -11.78 24.24
N LEU A 581 -7.53 -12.24 23.95
CA LEU A 581 -7.78 -13.54 23.30
C LEU A 581 -7.26 -13.52 21.86
N ASN A 582 -7.49 -12.43 21.10
CA ASN A 582 -6.94 -12.30 19.76
C ASN A 582 -5.41 -12.37 19.79
N MET A 583 -4.76 -11.73 20.76
CA MET A 583 -3.30 -11.75 20.91
C MET A 583 -2.77 -13.14 21.27
N ALA A 584 -3.42 -13.81 22.22
CA ALA A 584 -3.02 -15.15 22.63
C ALA A 584 -3.14 -16.16 21.48
N VAL A 585 -4.24 -16.10 20.72
CA VAL A 585 -4.45 -16.94 19.53
C VAL A 585 -3.49 -16.55 18.41
N ALA A 586 -3.20 -15.27 18.18
CA ALA A 586 -2.22 -14.86 17.17
C ALA A 586 -0.82 -15.45 17.47
N ARG A 587 -0.39 -15.42 18.73
CA ARG A 587 0.87 -16.05 19.17
C ARG A 587 0.87 -17.57 19.03
N GLU A 588 -0.27 -18.20 19.30
CA GLU A 588 -0.46 -19.63 19.09
C GLU A 588 -0.30 -20.01 17.61
N LEU A 589 -0.93 -19.24 16.72
CA LEU A 589 -0.85 -19.44 15.28
C LEU A 589 0.54 -19.15 14.72
N GLU A 590 1.21 -18.11 15.22
CA GLU A 590 2.60 -17.83 14.87
C GLU A 590 3.52 -18.99 15.24
N ARG A 591 3.37 -19.54 16.46
CA ARG A 591 4.17 -20.68 16.92
C ARG A 591 3.98 -21.93 16.05
N GLU A 592 2.74 -22.24 15.68
CA GLU A 592 2.44 -23.44 14.89
C GLU A 592 2.74 -23.28 13.40
N PHE A 593 2.49 -22.09 12.82
CA PHE A 593 2.53 -21.89 11.37
C PHE A 593 3.66 -20.98 10.87
N GLY A 594 4.47 -20.43 11.75
CA GLY A 594 5.67 -19.64 11.42
C GLY A 594 5.45 -18.14 11.21
N GLY A 595 4.19 -17.67 11.14
CA GLY A 595 3.87 -16.25 11.03
C GLY A 595 4.36 -15.59 9.74
N TRP A 596 5.04 -14.44 9.87
CA TRP A 596 5.61 -13.68 8.76
C TRP A 596 6.81 -14.39 8.12
N ILE A 597 6.85 -14.40 6.78
CA ILE A 597 7.94 -14.96 5.98
C ILE A 597 8.50 -13.84 5.11
N CYS A 598 9.80 -13.58 5.18
CA CYS A 598 10.40 -12.51 4.38
C CYS A 598 10.31 -12.82 2.87
N PRO A 599 9.80 -11.91 2.02
CA PRO A 599 9.61 -12.15 0.58
C PRO A 599 10.90 -12.15 -0.24
N GLY A 600 12.03 -11.73 0.34
CA GLY A 600 13.33 -11.74 -0.31
C GLY A 600 14.47 -11.77 0.69
N PRO A 601 15.69 -12.16 0.29
CA PRO A 601 16.82 -12.25 1.21
C PRO A 601 17.13 -10.88 1.83
N ILE A 602 17.38 -10.85 3.14
CA ILE A 602 17.98 -9.71 3.83
C ILE A 602 19.48 -9.81 3.55
N VAL A 603 19.91 -9.28 2.41
CA VAL A 603 21.31 -9.33 2.00
C VAL A 603 22.08 -8.32 2.84
N SER A 604 23.10 -8.76 3.60
CA SER A 604 24.02 -7.83 4.23
C SER A 604 24.81 -7.10 3.13
N SER A 605 25.13 -5.83 3.33
CA SER A 605 25.99 -5.08 2.40
C SER A 605 27.31 -5.81 2.12
N ALA A 606 27.80 -6.62 3.07
CA ALA A 606 28.97 -7.47 2.89
C ALA A 606 28.78 -8.63 1.90
N SER A 607 27.59 -9.25 1.81
CA SER A 607 27.35 -10.34 0.85
C SER A 607 27.06 -9.84 -0.57
N VAL A 608 26.53 -8.62 -0.72
CA VAL A 608 26.48 -7.93 -2.02
C VAL A 608 27.89 -7.61 -2.50
N VAL A 609 28.76 -7.07 -1.64
CA VAL A 609 30.16 -6.78 -2.00
C VAL A 609 30.96 -8.07 -2.25
N LYS A 610 30.69 -9.17 -1.54
CA LYS A 610 31.34 -10.47 -1.79
C LYS A 610 30.86 -11.14 -3.07
N SER A 611 29.57 -11.04 -3.41
CA SER A 611 29.08 -11.58 -4.68
C SER A 611 29.57 -10.74 -5.86
N LEU A 612 29.66 -9.42 -5.69
CA LEU A 612 30.22 -8.50 -6.69
C LEU A 612 31.75 -8.63 -6.84
N SER A 613 32.48 -8.96 -5.78
CA SER A 613 33.94 -9.15 -5.86
C SER A 613 34.36 -10.54 -6.33
N SER A 614 33.52 -11.56 -6.13
CA SER A 614 33.74 -12.91 -6.68
C SER A 614 33.27 -13.06 -8.13
N SER A 615 32.36 -12.20 -8.60
CA SER A 615 31.95 -12.10 -10.00
C SER A 615 32.75 -11.04 -10.75
N ASN A 616 34.08 -11.17 -10.74
CA ASN A 616 34.96 -10.20 -11.40
C ASN A 616 35.35 -10.66 -12.81
N ARG A 617 34.73 -10.05 -13.84
CA ARG A 617 35.46 -9.48 -15.01
C ARG A 617 34.64 -8.62 -15.99
N ALA A 618 33.32 -8.48 -15.86
CA ALA A 618 32.53 -7.71 -16.84
C ALA A 618 31.67 -6.54 -16.30
N VAL A 619 31.48 -6.40 -14.98
CA VAL A 619 30.40 -5.52 -14.45
C VAL A 619 30.89 -4.18 -13.86
N ASN A 620 32.20 -3.94 -13.83
CA ASN A 620 32.78 -2.76 -13.16
C ASN A 620 32.53 -1.37 -13.80
N PRO A 621 32.20 -1.21 -15.10
CA PRO A 621 31.90 0.13 -15.63
C PRO A 621 30.46 0.61 -15.32
N LEU A 622 29.49 -0.29 -15.19
CA LEU A 622 28.06 0.07 -15.06
C LEU A 622 27.65 0.45 -13.64
N ILE A 623 28.29 -0.13 -12.62
CA ILE A 623 27.94 0.13 -11.21
C ILE A 623 28.48 1.50 -10.75
N ASN A 624 29.65 1.91 -11.25
CA ASN A 624 30.18 3.25 -10.97
C ASN A 624 29.40 4.37 -11.69
N ALA A 625 28.61 4.05 -12.72
CA ALA A 625 27.75 5.02 -13.39
C ALA A 625 26.42 5.31 -12.64
N VAL A 626 26.06 4.50 -11.65
CA VAL A 626 24.77 4.61 -10.93
C VAL A 626 24.92 5.24 -9.54
N VAL A 627 26.15 5.40 -9.04
CA VAL A 627 26.40 5.85 -7.65
C VAL A 627 26.84 7.32 -7.55
N ASP A 628 27.16 8.00 -8.66
CA ASP A 628 27.55 9.42 -8.59
C ASP A 628 26.57 10.29 -9.36
N GLN A 629 26.09 11.35 -8.71
CA GLN A 629 25.12 12.33 -9.22
C GLN A 629 25.74 13.25 -10.30
N ARG A 630 26.72 12.73 -11.06
CA ARG A 630 27.40 13.32 -12.22
C ARG A 630 27.43 12.36 -13.43
N GLY A 631 26.65 11.28 -13.42
CA GLY A 631 26.50 10.36 -14.55
C GLY A 631 25.57 10.83 -15.68
N ALA A 632 24.88 11.96 -15.51
CA ALA A 632 23.97 12.50 -16.53
C ALA A 632 24.72 13.13 -17.73
N GLU A 633 25.97 13.56 -17.54
CA GLU A 633 26.80 14.14 -18.61
C GLU A 633 27.67 13.09 -19.32
N ALA A 634 27.93 11.93 -18.71
CA ALA A 634 28.78 10.88 -19.29
C ALA A 634 28.04 9.87 -20.19
N LEU A 635 26.72 10.02 -20.37
CA LEU A 635 25.92 9.22 -21.32
C LEU A 635 25.45 10.03 -22.55
N ALA A 636 25.92 11.27 -22.68
CA ALA A 636 25.70 12.13 -23.84
C ALA A 636 26.58 11.77 -25.06
N GLU A 637 27.51 10.82 -24.94
CA GLU A 637 28.25 10.27 -26.08
C GLU A 637 27.78 8.85 -26.40
N ALA A 638 26.51 8.72 -26.81
CA ALA A 638 25.92 7.49 -27.31
C ALA A 638 26.24 7.25 -28.81
N SER A 639 27.52 7.33 -29.18
CA SER A 639 28.04 7.04 -30.54
C SER A 639 28.82 5.71 -30.63
N SER A 640 29.05 5.00 -29.52
CA SER A 640 30.04 3.90 -29.47
C SER A 640 29.52 2.48 -29.72
N ILE A 641 28.21 2.24 -29.85
CA ILE A 641 27.66 0.88 -30.09
C ILE A 641 27.69 0.53 -31.58
N ASP A 642 27.39 1.49 -32.46
CA ASP A 642 27.47 1.28 -33.90
C ASP A 642 28.95 1.14 -34.38
N GLU A 643 29.90 1.78 -33.69
CA GLU A 643 31.34 1.63 -33.92
C GLU A 643 31.89 0.26 -33.47
N LEU A 644 31.38 -0.31 -32.37
CA LEU A 644 31.77 -1.65 -31.88
C LEU A 644 31.29 -2.80 -32.78
N ILE A 645 30.16 -2.60 -33.48
CA ILE A 645 29.67 -3.55 -34.51
C ILE A 645 30.50 -3.39 -35.79
N ALA A 646 30.93 -2.16 -36.11
CA ALA A 646 31.76 -1.87 -37.28
C ALA A 646 33.23 -2.30 -37.12
N SER A 647 33.76 -2.37 -35.89
CA SER A 647 35.16 -2.74 -35.61
C SER A 647 35.45 -4.25 -35.64
N GLY A 648 34.41 -5.09 -35.69
CA GLY A 648 34.54 -6.55 -35.82
C GLY A 648 35.05 -7.27 -34.56
N GLU A 649 35.11 -6.61 -33.40
CA GLU A 649 35.66 -7.19 -32.17
C GLU A 649 34.70 -8.13 -31.42
N LYS A 650 33.39 -8.13 -31.71
CA LYS A 650 32.42 -9.10 -31.17
C LYS A 650 31.33 -9.47 -32.18
N SER A 651 30.89 -10.73 -32.19
CA SER A 651 29.80 -11.18 -33.06
C SER A 651 28.42 -10.96 -32.42
N GLU A 652 27.38 -10.74 -33.23
CA GLU A 652 25.98 -10.53 -32.79
C GLU A 652 25.49 -11.61 -31.78
N LYS A 653 26.01 -12.84 -31.90
CA LYS A 653 25.68 -13.96 -31.01
C LYS A 653 26.23 -13.85 -29.59
N GLU A 654 27.34 -13.13 -29.39
CA GLU A 654 27.92 -12.95 -28.05
C GLU A 654 27.18 -11.88 -27.24
N LEU A 655 26.53 -10.92 -27.92
CA LEU A 655 25.67 -9.91 -27.29
C LEU A 655 24.31 -10.47 -26.85
N GLU A 656 23.79 -11.50 -27.53
CA GLU A 656 22.56 -12.20 -27.12
C GLU A 656 22.68 -12.94 -25.78
N LEU A 657 23.90 -13.37 -25.40
CA LEU A 657 24.13 -14.20 -24.21
C LEU A 657 24.29 -13.41 -22.90
N GLU A 658 24.50 -12.10 -22.95
CA GLU A 658 24.72 -11.26 -21.75
C GLU A 658 23.51 -10.40 -21.34
N MET A 659 22.37 -10.45 -22.06
CA MET A 659 21.16 -9.72 -21.68
C MET A 659 20.28 -10.50 -20.69
N PRO A 660 19.84 -9.91 -19.56
CA PRO A 660 18.97 -10.60 -18.59
C PRO A 660 17.62 -10.96 -19.22
N LEU A 661 17.32 -12.25 -19.30
CA LEU A 661 16.05 -12.81 -19.79
C LEU A 661 14.88 -12.45 -18.85
N PHE A 662 14.34 -11.25 -19.01
CA PHE A 662 13.01 -10.87 -18.55
C PHE A 662 12.14 -10.66 -19.79
N TRP A 663 11.10 -11.49 -19.91
CA TRP A 663 10.23 -11.66 -21.09
C TRP A 663 10.91 -12.46 -22.21
N GLY A 664 10.17 -13.38 -22.83
CA GLY A 664 10.71 -14.42 -23.73
C GLY A 664 11.72 -13.92 -24.78
N SER A 665 12.62 -14.83 -25.18
CA SER A 665 13.72 -14.59 -26.13
C SER A 665 13.34 -13.62 -27.25
N PRO A 666 13.98 -12.44 -27.36
CA PRO A 666 13.93 -11.65 -28.58
C PRO A 666 14.42 -12.50 -29.74
N SER A 667 13.88 -12.29 -30.94
CA SER A 667 14.30 -13.04 -32.12
C SER A 667 15.53 -12.43 -32.80
N THR A 668 15.88 -11.18 -32.44
CA THR A 668 17.06 -10.45 -32.94
C THR A 668 17.56 -9.39 -31.95
N VAL A 669 18.86 -9.08 -31.97
CA VAL A 669 19.52 -8.01 -31.16
C VAL A 669 18.91 -6.64 -31.41
N LYS A 670 18.48 -6.36 -32.65
CA LYS A 670 17.82 -5.11 -33.06
C LYS A 670 16.48 -4.90 -32.36
N GLU A 671 15.76 -5.98 -32.07
CA GLU A 671 14.50 -5.96 -31.33
C GLU A 671 14.73 -5.63 -29.83
N ALA A 672 15.80 -6.17 -29.24
CA ALA A 672 16.19 -5.89 -27.87
C ALA A 672 16.61 -4.42 -27.68
N ILE A 673 17.41 -3.88 -28.62
CA ILE A 673 17.84 -2.47 -28.61
C ILE A 673 16.64 -1.52 -28.76
N ASN A 674 15.69 -1.82 -29.65
CA ASN A 674 14.48 -1.01 -29.81
C ASN A 674 13.57 -1.04 -28.57
N ARG A 675 13.49 -2.16 -27.84
CA ARG A 675 12.75 -2.26 -26.58
C ARG A 675 13.42 -1.47 -25.45
N CYS A 676 14.75 -1.48 -25.37
CA CYS A 676 15.51 -0.62 -24.45
C CYS A 676 15.36 0.88 -24.80
N ARG A 677 15.35 1.23 -26.09
CA ARG A 677 15.05 2.59 -26.56
C ARG A 677 13.63 3.03 -26.22
N TRP A 678 12.65 2.13 -26.17
CA TRP A 678 11.29 2.44 -25.72
C TRP A 678 11.19 2.74 -24.21
N GLN A 679 11.99 2.06 -23.38
CA GLN A 679 12.05 2.33 -21.93
C GLN A 679 12.71 3.67 -21.57
N LYS A 680 13.66 4.17 -22.38
CA LYS A 680 14.30 5.49 -22.17
C LYS A 680 13.68 6.63 -22.99
N GLY A 681 13.13 6.35 -24.18
CA GLY A 681 12.63 7.35 -25.12
C GLY A 681 11.29 8.00 -24.76
N ALA A 682 10.51 7.42 -23.85
CA ALA A 682 9.24 8.00 -23.40
C ALA A 682 9.40 9.08 -22.32
N PHE A 683 10.61 9.32 -21.80
CA PHE A 683 10.81 10.22 -20.65
C PHE A 683 11.67 11.46 -20.93
N TRP A 684 12.43 11.54 -22.04
CA TRP A 684 13.36 12.68 -22.26
C TRP A 684 13.57 13.17 -23.71
N HIS A 685 12.94 12.62 -24.75
CA HIS A 685 13.28 13.00 -26.14
C HIS A 685 12.30 13.94 -26.88
N LEU A 686 11.23 14.40 -26.24
CA LEU A 686 10.30 15.37 -26.86
C LEU A 686 10.60 16.83 -26.53
N GLN A 687 11.55 17.11 -25.61
CA GLN A 687 11.83 18.46 -25.13
C GLN A 687 12.86 19.21 -26.00
N ASP A 688 13.73 18.49 -26.72
CA ASP A 688 14.88 19.10 -27.40
C ASP A 688 14.79 19.18 -28.94
N HIS A 689 13.77 18.60 -29.58
CA HIS A 689 13.67 18.59 -31.06
C HIS A 689 12.38 19.16 -31.65
N ILE A 690 11.45 19.59 -30.81
CA ILE A 690 10.28 20.35 -31.24
C ILE A 690 10.10 21.38 -30.14
N GLY A 691 10.31 22.66 -30.43
CA GLY A 691 10.22 23.75 -29.45
C GLY A 691 8.78 23.93 -28.93
N VAL A 692 8.29 22.97 -28.16
CA VAL A 692 6.94 22.93 -27.59
C VAL A 692 7.10 23.00 -26.09
N GLY A 693 6.51 24.04 -25.50
CA GLY A 693 6.54 24.25 -24.05
C GLY A 693 5.93 23.08 -23.27
N ASN A 694 6.19 23.08 -21.96
CA ASN A 694 5.87 22.02 -20.98
C ASN A 694 4.43 21.47 -21.01
N ASP A 695 3.50 22.10 -21.71
CA ASP A 695 2.08 21.72 -21.77
C ASP A 695 1.80 20.49 -22.67
N PHE A 696 2.73 20.09 -23.57
CA PHE A 696 2.45 19.03 -24.56
C PHE A 696 2.71 17.60 -24.05
N VAL A 697 3.57 17.43 -23.05
CA VAL A 697 3.94 16.11 -22.48
C VAL A 697 2.87 15.58 -21.51
N GLU A 698 2.03 16.46 -20.94
CA GLU A 698 0.91 16.04 -20.08
C GLU A 698 -0.25 15.41 -20.88
N ALA A 699 -0.38 15.70 -22.18
CA ALA A 699 -1.50 15.24 -22.99
C ALA A 699 -1.49 13.73 -23.33
N PHE A 700 -0.34 13.06 -23.28
CA PHE A 700 -0.17 11.67 -23.75
C PHE A 700 0.17 10.64 -22.66
N ARG A 701 -0.35 10.80 -21.45
CA ARG A 701 -0.40 9.69 -20.48
C ARG A 701 -1.47 8.68 -20.90
N MET A 702 -1.06 7.63 -21.64
CA MET A 702 -1.95 6.48 -21.81
C MET A 702 -2.26 5.84 -20.45
N PRO A 703 -3.53 5.51 -20.17
CA PRO A 703 -3.93 5.04 -18.86
C PRO A 703 -3.40 3.62 -18.57
N PRO A 704 -2.87 3.35 -17.36
CA PRO A 704 -2.34 2.03 -17.02
C PRO A 704 -3.42 0.92 -16.97
N PHE A 705 -4.71 1.27 -16.99
CA PHE A 705 -5.81 0.31 -17.07
C PHE A 705 -5.85 -0.42 -18.42
N LEU A 706 -5.48 0.25 -19.53
CA LEU A 706 -5.43 -0.38 -20.86
C LEU A 706 -4.31 -1.42 -20.94
N ASN A 707 -3.15 -1.16 -20.32
CA ASN A 707 -2.05 -2.13 -20.25
C ASN A 707 -2.44 -3.42 -19.50
N GLY A 708 -3.30 -3.33 -18.48
CA GLY A 708 -3.77 -4.50 -17.73
C GLY A 708 -4.83 -5.34 -18.47
N VAL A 709 -5.62 -4.72 -19.36
CA VAL A 709 -6.70 -5.39 -20.10
C VAL A 709 -6.20 -6.03 -21.40
N PHE A 710 -5.20 -5.45 -22.06
CA PHE A 710 -4.63 -5.98 -23.31
C PHE A 710 -3.45 -6.95 -23.11
N GLY A 711 -2.87 -7.04 -21.90
CA GLY A 711 -1.73 -7.91 -21.60
C GLY A 711 -2.01 -9.41 -21.47
N GLN A 712 -3.24 -9.87 -21.72
CA GLN A 712 -3.60 -11.31 -21.70
C GLN A 712 -3.77 -11.94 -23.09
N SER A 713 -3.42 -11.24 -24.16
CA SER A 713 -3.26 -11.84 -25.48
C SER A 713 -1.98 -11.37 -26.12
N HIS A 714 -0.88 -12.02 -25.79
CA HIS A 714 0.14 -12.53 -26.72
C HIS A 714 1.19 -13.34 -25.97
#